data_AF-A0A7X7FQ57-F1
#
_entry.id   AF-A0A7X7FQ57-F1
#
_cell.length_a   1.000
_cell.length_b   1.000
_cell.length_c   1.000
_cell.angle_alpha   90.00
_cell.angle_beta   90.00
_cell.angle_gamma   90.00
#
_symmetry.space_group_name_H-M   'P 1'
#
loop_
_entity.id
_entity.type
_entity.pdbx_description
1 polymer ?
#
loop_
_entity_poly.entity_id
_entity_poly.type
_entity_poly.pdbx_seq_one_letter_code
_entity_poly.pdbx_strand_id
1 'polypeptide(L)'
;MNASVQHALRNAAIGVIAVTIWATAITLSAAEPPDAQGAAKNLARGAKYVMSPPPSYSHCTDPGDATQLTDGRLTEGHFWTQKGTVGWSHAQYATITLDLGKTEPIGGASFRTAAGVAGVTWPAAIRIQVSDDGSTYYDAGELLELDGSLSSLPSAYAVRRFSTSKLKTHGRYVRFLVLPTGPYIFVDEVEVSRGPDSLLSTEAGERVSAEAGEYYARYRTEAGIARRFKFDTEGVRQAIQSSPLDPAAKERLLAQVTENREDLSKSVKVESINSFRAILPFSKPHEALFRIQAALWKASGRPAFSAWAVCPWDPMDLYAMPPAAETRGIEVHTMRGEYRSGAFNLANASDKALSASVRFSGLPGSPAPAYVTVHEVLWTDTTSGQPVASALPEAERAGDGWRVTVPAGLVRQVWMTFHVTDVPAGDHAGSVLVKWDGGETTVPLRLRVYPLQFPTQTTLWVGGWSYTDGDGSRGVTPSNKRPLVEHLASRFVNAPWATAAVMTGFKMKADEPPTFELDTARMDDWLAQWPDARTYFVFLSAGDSFAGAKVGTEAFKTRVGAWITAWVRHLGAKSISPDRLGLLLVDEPRAHEQDDVIIAWARAIHAAEPRVLIWEDPIYAKPQEGRAEMYAACDILCPNRPMWLSGGNEFADFYLDQQRQGRTLQLYSCSGPARLLDPYSYYRLQAWHCRQIRATGSFFWAFSDTAGAPCWNEYASTVGPYTPVYLDEKAVVAGKAMEAIRESVEDYEYFVMLRAAADRARAAGVDQLILVKAETLLQQAATDVLDAQGAGNLMWHSPKDRTRADAERIRFLEVLSDLAHR
;
A
#
# COMPACT_ATOMS: atom_id res chain seq x y z
N MET A 1 -35.12 -37.23 38.68
CA MET A 1 -36.53 -37.66 38.77
C MET A 1 -36.93 -38.22 37.43
N ASN A 2 -37.29 -39.51 37.45
CA ASN A 2 -38.17 -40.30 36.56
C ASN A 2 -38.08 -40.10 35.04
N ALA A 3 -37.55 -41.06 34.28
CA ALA A 3 -38.15 -42.37 33.91
C ALA A 3 -39.23 -42.18 32.81
N SER A 4 -38.92 -42.49 31.55
CA SER A 4 -38.95 -43.82 30.90
C SER A 4 -40.33 -44.16 30.30
N VAL A 5 -40.34 -44.72 29.09
CA VAL A 5 -41.22 -45.80 28.54
C VAL A 5 -40.82 -45.93 27.05
N GLN A 6 -40.01 -46.93 26.66
CA GLN A 6 -40.38 -48.31 26.20
C GLN A 6 -41.12 -48.29 24.85
N HIS A 7 -40.88 -49.12 23.82
CA HIS A 7 -40.24 -50.43 23.58
C HIS A 7 -39.95 -50.51 22.04
N ALA A 8 -38.88 -51.07 21.46
CA ALA A 8 -38.18 -52.36 21.58
C ALA A 8 -38.59 -53.42 20.52
N LEU A 9 -37.55 -54.12 20.01
CA LEU A 9 -37.50 -55.43 19.31
C LEU A 9 -37.63 -55.40 17.77
N ARG A 10 -36.82 -56.11 16.95
CA ARG A 10 -35.83 -57.19 17.18
C ARG A 10 -35.04 -57.50 15.88
N ASN A 11 -33.75 -57.88 16.05
CA ASN A 11 -32.94 -58.96 15.42
C ASN A 11 -32.92 -59.12 13.88
N ALA A 12 -31.80 -59.22 13.13
CA ALA A 12 -30.48 -59.88 13.24
C ALA A 12 -30.34 -61.08 12.27
N ALA A 13 -29.23 -61.04 11.53
CA ALA A 13 -28.35 -62.14 11.09
C ALA A 13 -28.68 -63.02 9.85
N ILE A 14 -27.75 -62.89 8.87
CA ILE A 14 -26.92 -63.93 8.20
C ILE A 14 -27.61 -64.96 7.29
N GLY A 15 -27.14 -64.99 6.03
CA GLY A 15 -27.28 -66.12 5.11
C GLY A 15 -26.43 -65.97 3.85
N VAL A 16 -25.22 -66.53 3.89
CA VAL A 16 -24.29 -66.68 2.76
C VAL A 16 -24.81 -67.76 1.81
N ILE A 17 -24.96 -67.46 0.51
CA ILE A 17 -24.81 -68.46 -0.58
C ILE A 17 -24.08 -67.79 -1.74
N ALA A 18 -22.88 -68.31 -2.02
CA ALA A 18 -22.14 -68.07 -3.25
C ALA A 18 -22.69 -68.96 -4.37
N VAL A 19 -22.99 -68.39 -5.53
CA VAL A 19 -23.03 -69.13 -6.80
C VAL A 19 -22.37 -68.28 -7.88
N THR A 20 -21.23 -68.76 -8.35
CA THR A 20 -20.47 -68.26 -9.48
C THR A 20 -21.11 -68.77 -10.77
N ILE A 21 -21.56 -67.88 -11.66
CA ILE A 21 -21.81 -68.22 -13.07
C ILE A 21 -21.24 -67.13 -13.98
N TRP A 22 -20.42 -67.59 -14.91
CA TRP A 22 -19.74 -66.83 -15.96
C TRP A 22 -20.68 -66.30 -17.05
N ALA A 23 -20.32 -65.12 -17.56
CA ALA A 23 -20.36 -64.66 -18.95
C ALA A 23 -21.65 -64.83 -19.79
N THR A 24 -22.23 -63.71 -20.20
CA THR A 24 -22.11 -63.22 -21.59
C THR A 24 -22.68 -61.80 -21.73
N ALA A 25 -21.86 -60.89 -22.25
CA ALA A 25 -22.28 -59.54 -22.60
C ALA A 25 -23.13 -59.60 -23.89
N ILE A 26 -24.37 -59.12 -23.80
CA ILE A 26 -25.15 -58.70 -24.97
C ILE A 26 -25.28 -57.18 -24.87
N THR A 27 -24.55 -56.50 -25.76
CA THR A 27 -24.70 -55.08 -26.06
C THR A 27 -26.09 -54.82 -26.60
N LEU A 28 -26.98 -54.21 -25.79
CA LEU A 28 -28.15 -53.52 -26.31
C LEU A 28 -27.80 -52.04 -26.45
N SER A 29 -27.58 -51.64 -27.70
CA SER A 29 -27.67 -50.26 -28.15
C SER A 29 -29.08 -49.75 -27.85
N ALA A 30 -29.23 -48.93 -26.83
CA ALA A 30 -30.44 -48.14 -26.61
C ALA A 30 -30.26 -46.83 -27.37
N ALA A 31 -31.02 -46.69 -28.44
CA ALA A 31 -31.13 -45.49 -29.25
C ALA A 31 -31.54 -44.27 -28.39
N GLU A 32 -30.89 -43.13 -28.65
CA GLU A 32 -31.21 -41.84 -28.04
C GLU A 32 -32.68 -41.44 -28.32
N PRO A 33 -33.38 -40.87 -27.33
CA PRO A 33 -34.69 -40.28 -27.56
C PRO A 33 -34.56 -38.99 -28.40
N PRO A 34 -35.55 -38.67 -29.26
CA PRO A 34 -35.50 -37.53 -30.16
C PRO A 34 -35.56 -36.19 -29.40
N ASP A 35 -34.84 -35.21 -29.96
CA ASP A 35 -34.81 -33.79 -29.58
C ASP A 35 -36.15 -33.25 -29.05
N ALA A 36 -36.10 -32.76 -27.80
CA ALA A 36 -37.07 -31.79 -27.30
C ALA A 36 -36.82 -30.44 -28.00
N GLN A 37 -37.53 -30.22 -29.12
CA GLN A 37 -37.63 -28.92 -29.79
C GLN A 37 -38.13 -27.86 -28.80
N GLY A 38 -37.20 -27.01 -28.33
CA GLY A 38 -37.49 -25.86 -27.48
C GLY A 38 -36.31 -25.40 -26.62
N ALA A 39 -35.38 -26.30 -26.27
CA ALA A 39 -34.16 -25.94 -25.55
C ALA A 39 -33.00 -25.71 -26.54
N ALA A 40 -32.37 -24.53 -26.51
CA ALA A 40 -31.16 -24.30 -27.29
C ALA A 40 -30.07 -25.30 -26.87
N LYS A 41 -29.44 -25.97 -27.85
CA LYS A 41 -28.39 -26.97 -27.61
C LYS A 41 -27.25 -26.36 -26.78
N ASN A 42 -26.93 -26.95 -25.62
CA ASN A 42 -25.77 -26.55 -24.81
C ASN A 42 -24.47 -27.09 -25.46
N LEU A 43 -23.69 -26.19 -26.04
CA LEU A 43 -22.39 -26.45 -26.66
C LEU A 43 -21.28 -26.71 -25.64
N ALA A 44 -21.43 -26.20 -24.41
CA ALA A 44 -20.42 -26.37 -23.36
C ALA A 44 -20.42 -27.78 -22.75
N ARG A 45 -21.48 -28.56 -22.94
CA ARG A 45 -21.62 -29.90 -22.31
C ARG A 45 -20.44 -30.81 -22.67
N GLY A 46 -19.65 -31.19 -21.66
CA GLY A 46 -18.45 -32.03 -21.81
C GLY A 46 -17.27 -31.33 -22.51
N ALA A 47 -17.37 -30.03 -22.78
CA ALA A 47 -16.27 -29.25 -23.33
C ALA A 47 -15.14 -29.14 -22.32
N LYS A 48 -13.90 -29.14 -22.83
CA LYS A 48 -12.71 -28.90 -22.01
C LYS A 48 -12.64 -27.41 -21.66
N TYR A 49 -12.11 -27.10 -20.48
CA TYR A 49 -11.85 -25.74 -20.07
C TYR A 49 -10.56 -25.61 -19.28
N VAL A 50 -10.08 -24.37 -19.21
CA VAL A 50 -8.99 -23.95 -18.33
C VAL A 50 -9.46 -22.83 -17.42
N MET A 51 -8.88 -22.76 -16.23
CA MET A 51 -9.19 -21.73 -15.24
C MET A 51 -7.95 -20.95 -14.85
N SER A 52 -8.09 -19.64 -14.71
CA SER A 52 -7.01 -18.77 -14.24
C SER A 52 -7.54 -17.69 -13.29
N PRO A 53 -6.97 -17.54 -12.07
CA PRO A 53 -6.01 -18.47 -11.45
C PRO A 53 -6.66 -19.85 -11.18
N PRO A 54 -5.87 -20.88 -10.83
CA PRO A 54 -6.43 -22.13 -10.33
C PRO A 54 -7.36 -21.89 -9.12
N PRO A 55 -8.38 -22.74 -8.91
CA PRO A 55 -9.24 -22.67 -7.73
C PRO A 55 -8.42 -22.67 -6.44
N SER A 56 -8.77 -21.80 -5.50
CA SER A 56 -7.98 -21.54 -4.29
C SER A 56 -8.76 -21.73 -2.99
N TYR A 57 -10.06 -22.01 -3.07
CA TYR A 57 -10.90 -22.14 -1.88
C TYR A 57 -10.90 -23.58 -1.34
N SER A 58 -10.08 -23.80 -0.31
CA SER A 58 -9.72 -25.13 0.21
C SER A 58 -10.88 -26.07 0.56
N HIS A 59 -12.04 -25.54 0.97
CA HIS A 59 -13.17 -26.39 1.36
C HIS A 59 -13.84 -27.08 0.17
N CYS A 60 -13.92 -26.44 -1.00
CA CYS A 60 -14.55 -27.02 -2.18
C CYS A 60 -13.54 -27.49 -3.24
N THR A 61 -12.35 -26.88 -3.35
CA THR A 61 -11.34 -27.28 -4.34
C THR A 61 -10.99 -28.78 -4.27
N ASP A 62 -10.98 -29.45 -5.42
CA ASP A 62 -10.61 -30.86 -5.60
C ASP A 62 -10.27 -31.20 -7.06
N PRO A 63 -9.72 -32.41 -7.37
CA PRO A 63 -9.34 -32.78 -8.74
C PRO A 63 -10.48 -32.75 -9.77
N GLY A 64 -11.75 -32.87 -9.36
CA GLY A 64 -12.93 -32.80 -10.20
C GLY A 64 -13.20 -31.41 -10.78
N ASP A 65 -12.61 -30.36 -10.19
CA ASP A 65 -12.67 -28.97 -10.68
C ASP A 65 -12.26 -28.84 -12.15
N ALA A 66 -11.45 -29.76 -12.68
CA ALA A 66 -11.01 -29.79 -14.07
C ALA A 66 -12.10 -30.19 -15.09
N THR A 67 -13.23 -30.76 -14.64
CA THR A 67 -14.27 -31.28 -15.54
C THR A 67 -15.71 -30.97 -15.14
N GLN A 68 -15.96 -30.63 -13.87
CA GLN A 68 -17.33 -30.56 -13.35
C GLN A 68 -18.18 -29.39 -13.86
N LEU A 69 -17.58 -28.25 -14.27
CA LEU A 69 -18.34 -27.06 -14.68
C LEU A 69 -19.13 -27.21 -16.00
N THR A 70 -18.90 -28.32 -16.70
CA THR A 70 -19.53 -28.64 -17.98
C THR A 70 -20.16 -30.02 -17.99
N ASP A 71 -20.25 -30.70 -16.84
CA ASP A 71 -20.83 -32.03 -16.73
C ASP A 71 -22.36 -31.99 -16.55
N GLY A 72 -22.91 -30.78 -16.36
CA GLY A 72 -24.31 -30.43 -16.08
C GLY A 72 -24.96 -31.23 -14.97
N ARG A 73 -24.18 -31.57 -13.95
CA ARG A 73 -24.66 -31.88 -12.61
C ARG A 73 -24.65 -30.60 -11.80
N LEU A 74 -25.70 -30.37 -11.02
CA LEU A 74 -25.82 -29.17 -10.20
C LEU A 74 -25.50 -29.50 -8.75
N THR A 75 -24.82 -28.59 -8.07
CA THR A 75 -24.59 -28.72 -6.63
C THR A 75 -25.89 -28.51 -5.87
N GLU A 76 -26.14 -29.41 -4.92
CA GLU A 76 -27.15 -29.30 -3.87
C GLU A 76 -26.50 -28.90 -2.54
N GLY A 77 -27.19 -28.10 -1.73
CA GLY A 77 -26.66 -27.58 -0.46
C GLY A 77 -25.82 -26.31 -0.61
N HIS A 78 -25.01 -26.01 0.41
CA HIS A 78 -24.23 -24.77 0.47
C HIS A 78 -22.94 -24.86 -0.36
N PHE A 79 -22.95 -24.19 -1.52
CA PHE A 79 -21.86 -24.11 -2.52
C PHE A 79 -20.44 -24.24 -1.95
N TRP A 80 -20.03 -23.35 -1.04
CA TRP A 80 -18.67 -23.30 -0.50
C TRP A 80 -18.28 -24.45 0.45
N THR A 81 -19.07 -25.51 0.54
CA THR A 81 -18.71 -26.73 1.30
C THR A 81 -18.80 -28.00 0.46
N GLN A 82 -19.21 -27.88 -0.81
CA GLN A 82 -19.51 -29.01 -1.67
C GLN A 82 -18.42 -29.17 -2.72
N LYS A 83 -18.00 -30.42 -2.96
CA LYS A 83 -17.01 -30.75 -4.00
C LYS A 83 -17.50 -30.52 -5.42
N GLY A 84 -18.83 -30.50 -5.64
CA GLY A 84 -19.44 -30.14 -6.93
C GLY A 84 -19.33 -28.64 -7.30
N THR A 85 -18.65 -27.82 -6.50
CA THR A 85 -18.53 -26.37 -6.69
C THR A 85 -17.07 -25.98 -6.79
N VAL A 86 -16.73 -25.20 -7.81
CA VAL A 86 -15.42 -24.57 -7.94
C VAL A 86 -15.42 -23.23 -7.22
N GLY A 87 -14.36 -22.94 -6.46
CA GLY A 87 -14.27 -21.74 -5.63
C GLY A 87 -12.90 -21.08 -5.60
N TRP A 88 -12.91 -19.75 -5.48
CA TRP A 88 -11.72 -18.93 -5.28
C TRP A 88 -11.87 -18.04 -4.04
N SER A 89 -10.78 -17.87 -3.30
CA SER A 89 -10.63 -16.85 -2.26
C SER A 89 -9.59 -15.81 -2.66
N HIS A 90 -9.93 -14.54 -2.46
CA HIS A 90 -9.10 -13.35 -2.66
C HIS A 90 -8.54 -13.18 -4.09
N ALA A 91 -9.12 -13.88 -5.07
CA ALA A 91 -8.80 -13.67 -6.48
C ALA A 91 -9.36 -12.31 -6.95
N GLN A 92 -8.55 -11.53 -7.68
CA GLN A 92 -9.00 -10.27 -8.28
C GLN A 92 -10.09 -10.50 -9.34
N TYR A 93 -9.97 -11.61 -10.06
CA TYR A 93 -10.91 -12.12 -11.05
C TYR A 93 -10.66 -13.62 -11.23
N ALA A 94 -11.60 -14.31 -11.86
CA ALA A 94 -11.41 -15.67 -12.36
C ALA A 94 -11.84 -15.74 -13.82
N THR A 95 -11.05 -16.43 -14.66
CA THR A 95 -11.44 -16.81 -16.01
C THR A 95 -11.77 -18.28 -16.08
N ILE A 96 -12.82 -18.62 -16.83
CA ILE A 96 -13.15 -19.98 -17.25
C ILE A 96 -13.23 -19.97 -18.76
N THR A 97 -12.22 -20.52 -19.43
CA THR A 97 -12.13 -20.53 -20.89
C THR A 97 -12.45 -21.92 -21.41
N LEU A 98 -13.61 -22.07 -22.06
CA LEU A 98 -14.07 -23.28 -22.72
C LEU A 98 -13.45 -23.39 -24.11
N ASP A 99 -13.11 -24.61 -24.55
CA ASP A 99 -12.82 -24.96 -25.95
C ASP A 99 -13.98 -25.83 -26.49
N LEU A 100 -14.79 -25.26 -27.38
CA LEU A 100 -15.91 -25.95 -28.03
C LEU A 100 -15.46 -26.92 -29.14
N GLY A 101 -14.15 -26.96 -29.45
CA GLY A 101 -13.53 -27.83 -30.45
C GLY A 101 -13.54 -27.27 -31.88
N LYS A 102 -14.50 -26.41 -32.21
CA LYS A 102 -14.60 -25.68 -33.49
C LYS A 102 -15.34 -24.36 -33.30
N THR A 103 -15.24 -23.45 -34.27
CA THR A 103 -16.05 -22.22 -34.29
C THR A 103 -17.52 -22.55 -34.40
N GLU A 104 -18.31 -22.09 -33.44
CA GLU A 104 -19.76 -22.34 -33.36
C GLU A 104 -20.55 -21.02 -33.25
N PRO A 105 -21.80 -20.96 -33.76
CA PRO A 105 -22.69 -19.84 -33.52
C PRO A 105 -23.17 -19.84 -32.07
N ILE A 106 -23.04 -18.71 -31.39
CA ILE A 106 -23.33 -18.56 -29.95
C ILE A 106 -24.49 -17.59 -29.77
N GLY A 107 -25.63 -18.12 -29.32
CA GLY A 107 -26.85 -17.36 -29.06
C GLY A 107 -27.05 -17.00 -27.58
N GLY A 108 -26.36 -17.69 -26.67
CA GLY A 108 -26.55 -17.49 -25.24
C GLY A 108 -25.47 -18.10 -24.37
N ALA A 109 -25.49 -17.74 -23.09
CA ALA A 109 -24.60 -18.27 -22.06
C ALA A 109 -25.32 -18.31 -20.70
N SER A 110 -24.89 -19.20 -19.82
CA SER A 110 -25.36 -19.25 -18.43
C SER A 110 -24.22 -19.49 -17.45
N PHE A 111 -24.38 -18.97 -16.23
CA PHE A 111 -23.43 -19.10 -15.12
C PHE A 111 -24.22 -19.29 -13.83
N ARG A 112 -24.03 -20.44 -13.15
CA ARG A 112 -24.74 -20.75 -11.90
C ARG A 112 -23.82 -20.54 -10.69
N THR A 113 -24.29 -19.74 -9.74
CA THR A 113 -23.54 -19.30 -8.56
C THR A 113 -24.45 -19.11 -7.35
N ALA A 114 -23.86 -18.84 -6.18
CA ALA A 114 -24.59 -18.57 -4.95
C ALA A 114 -23.95 -17.44 -4.15
N ALA A 115 -24.77 -16.68 -3.42
CA ALA A 115 -24.32 -15.59 -2.55
C ALA A 115 -25.34 -15.30 -1.44
N GLY A 116 -25.02 -14.36 -0.54
CA GLY A 116 -25.95 -13.78 0.44
C GLY A 116 -25.67 -14.12 1.90
N VAL A 117 -24.69 -14.99 2.20
CA VAL A 117 -24.23 -15.28 3.57
C VAL A 117 -22.72 -15.54 3.60
N ALA A 118 -22.11 -15.65 4.79
CA ALA A 118 -20.70 -16.00 4.99
C ALA A 118 -19.69 -15.10 4.26
N GLY A 119 -20.05 -13.82 4.02
CA GLY A 119 -19.21 -12.87 3.29
C GLY A 119 -19.17 -13.10 1.76
N VAL A 120 -19.97 -14.02 1.22
CA VAL A 120 -20.10 -14.27 -0.22
C VAL A 120 -21.13 -13.33 -0.83
N THR A 121 -20.70 -12.54 -1.81
CA THR A 121 -21.52 -11.52 -2.48
C THR A 121 -21.74 -11.88 -3.95
N TRP A 122 -22.80 -11.33 -4.55
CA TRP A 122 -23.04 -11.48 -5.98
C TRP A 122 -21.86 -10.88 -6.79
N PRO A 123 -21.49 -11.50 -7.92
CA PRO A 123 -20.41 -10.98 -8.78
C PRO A 123 -20.68 -9.53 -9.21
N ALA A 124 -19.60 -8.76 -9.34
CA ALA A 124 -19.65 -7.38 -9.82
C ALA A 124 -19.84 -7.34 -11.35
N ALA A 125 -19.30 -8.34 -12.06
CA ALA A 125 -19.52 -8.56 -13.48
C ALA A 125 -19.21 -10.02 -13.85
N ILE A 126 -19.85 -10.52 -14.90
CA ILE A 126 -19.50 -11.76 -15.62
C ILE A 126 -19.49 -11.41 -17.11
N ARG A 127 -18.28 -11.15 -17.65
CA ARG A 127 -18.11 -10.86 -19.08
C ARG A 127 -17.95 -12.12 -19.88
N ILE A 128 -18.67 -12.20 -21.00
CA ILE A 128 -18.56 -13.26 -21.99
C ILE A 128 -17.68 -12.75 -23.12
N GLN A 129 -16.59 -13.46 -23.39
CA GLN A 129 -15.68 -13.15 -24.48
C GLN A 129 -15.50 -14.38 -25.37
N VAL A 130 -15.35 -14.16 -26.67
CA VAL A 130 -15.22 -15.25 -27.66
C VAL A 130 -13.96 -15.11 -28.48
N SER A 131 -13.46 -16.24 -28.98
CA SER A 131 -12.26 -16.28 -29.82
C SER A 131 -12.30 -17.49 -30.75
N ASP A 132 -11.75 -17.37 -31.95
CA ASP A 132 -11.57 -18.51 -32.87
C ASP A 132 -10.22 -19.22 -32.68
N ASP A 133 -9.19 -18.48 -32.30
CA ASP A 133 -7.79 -18.92 -32.22
C ASP A 133 -7.31 -19.20 -30.78
N GLY A 134 -8.05 -18.71 -29.77
CA GLY A 134 -7.70 -18.81 -28.35
C GLY A 134 -6.77 -17.69 -27.86
N SER A 135 -6.37 -16.77 -28.75
CA SER A 135 -5.46 -15.66 -28.48
C SER A 135 -6.06 -14.28 -28.75
N THR A 136 -6.98 -14.17 -29.71
CA THR A 136 -7.66 -12.92 -30.07
C THR A 136 -9.10 -13.00 -29.57
N TYR A 137 -9.44 -12.15 -28.59
CA TYR A 137 -10.76 -12.17 -27.95
C TYR A 137 -11.62 -10.98 -28.36
N TYR A 138 -12.93 -11.20 -28.39
CA TYR A 138 -13.97 -10.21 -28.69
C TYR A 138 -15.01 -10.20 -27.56
N ASP A 139 -15.51 -9.02 -27.17
CA ASP A 139 -16.57 -8.89 -26.17
C ASP A 139 -17.93 -9.32 -26.77
N ALA A 140 -18.56 -10.31 -26.14
CA ALA A 140 -19.89 -10.78 -26.51
C ALA A 140 -20.99 -10.20 -25.60
N GLY A 141 -20.62 -9.67 -24.43
CA GLY A 141 -21.53 -8.96 -23.52
C GLY A 141 -21.33 -9.26 -22.04
N GLU A 142 -22.05 -8.52 -21.19
CA GLU A 142 -22.07 -8.68 -19.73
C GLU A 142 -23.31 -9.47 -19.30
N LEU A 143 -23.11 -10.62 -18.66
CA LEU A 143 -24.17 -11.60 -18.41
C LEU A 143 -25.19 -11.11 -17.38
N LEU A 144 -24.78 -10.35 -16.36
CA LEU A 144 -25.70 -9.87 -15.32
C LEU A 144 -26.68 -8.81 -15.88
N GLU A 145 -26.20 -7.91 -16.72
CA GLU A 145 -26.98 -6.92 -17.46
C GLU A 145 -27.91 -7.60 -18.46
N LEU A 146 -27.41 -8.59 -19.21
CA LEU A 146 -28.19 -9.29 -20.24
C LEU A 146 -29.30 -10.18 -19.65
N ASP A 147 -29.05 -10.79 -18.49
CA ASP A 147 -30.02 -11.53 -17.68
C ASP A 147 -31.14 -10.62 -17.16
N GLY A 148 -30.79 -9.37 -16.80
CA GLY A 148 -31.75 -8.33 -16.44
C GLY A 148 -32.31 -8.43 -15.03
N SER A 149 -31.82 -9.34 -14.18
CA SER A 149 -32.32 -9.54 -12.81
C SER A 149 -31.51 -8.83 -11.71
N LEU A 150 -30.53 -7.98 -12.07
CA LEU A 150 -29.65 -7.25 -11.15
C LEU A 150 -30.39 -6.51 -10.02
N SER A 151 -31.54 -5.88 -10.32
CA SER A 151 -32.35 -5.13 -9.34
C SER A 151 -33.13 -6.02 -8.36
N SER A 152 -33.14 -7.34 -8.57
CA SER A 152 -33.94 -8.32 -7.82
C SER A 152 -33.10 -9.36 -7.08
N LEU A 153 -31.80 -9.11 -6.94
CA LEU A 153 -30.89 -10.06 -6.30
C LEU A 153 -31.20 -10.20 -4.79
N PRO A 154 -31.38 -11.43 -4.27
CA PRO A 154 -31.63 -11.65 -2.85
C PRO A 154 -30.47 -11.18 -1.97
N SER A 155 -30.81 -10.63 -0.79
CA SER A 155 -29.83 -10.34 0.26
C SER A 155 -29.49 -11.55 1.12
N ALA A 156 -30.42 -12.49 1.27
CA ALA A 156 -30.21 -13.77 1.95
C ALA A 156 -29.55 -14.80 1.02
N TYR A 157 -29.13 -15.94 1.60
CA TYR A 157 -28.56 -17.03 0.82
C TYR A 157 -29.49 -17.44 -0.33
N ALA A 158 -28.98 -17.41 -1.56
CA ALA A 158 -29.67 -17.94 -2.71
C ALA A 158 -28.69 -18.50 -3.72
N VAL A 159 -29.15 -19.49 -4.47
CA VAL A 159 -28.49 -20.00 -5.67
C VAL A 159 -29.19 -19.38 -6.87
N ARG A 160 -28.42 -18.82 -7.81
CA ARG A 160 -28.94 -18.17 -9.02
C ARG A 160 -28.19 -18.69 -10.25
N ARG A 161 -28.94 -18.89 -11.33
CA ARG A 161 -28.38 -19.05 -12.67
C ARG A 161 -28.61 -17.73 -13.40
N PHE A 162 -27.53 -17.03 -13.71
CA PHE A 162 -27.56 -15.90 -14.62
C PHE A 162 -27.54 -16.45 -16.04
N SER A 163 -28.45 -16.01 -16.90
CA SER A 163 -28.57 -16.56 -18.25
C SER A 163 -29.05 -15.54 -19.27
N THR A 164 -28.61 -15.69 -20.51
CA THR A 164 -29.07 -14.88 -21.64
C THR A 164 -29.16 -15.71 -22.90
N SER A 165 -30.12 -15.36 -23.77
CA SER A 165 -30.25 -15.86 -25.14
C SER A 165 -30.12 -14.71 -26.16
N LYS A 166 -29.48 -13.60 -25.75
CA LYS A 166 -29.38 -12.36 -26.53
C LYS A 166 -28.00 -12.16 -27.17
N LEU A 167 -27.11 -13.15 -27.08
CA LEU A 167 -25.79 -13.07 -27.71
C LEU A 167 -25.94 -13.19 -29.23
N LYS A 168 -25.14 -12.42 -29.96
CA LYS A 168 -25.14 -12.39 -31.43
C LYS A 168 -23.71 -12.51 -31.93
N THR A 169 -23.09 -13.65 -31.65
CA THR A 169 -21.66 -13.85 -31.88
C THR A 169 -21.34 -15.29 -32.31
N HIS A 170 -20.07 -15.56 -32.62
CA HIS A 170 -19.53 -16.88 -32.85
C HIS A 170 -18.13 -17.01 -32.26
N GLY A 171 -17.67 -18.24 -32.05
CA GLY A 171 -16.32 -18.51 -31.60
C GLY A 171 -16.07 -19.98 -31.32
N ARG A 172 -14.81 -20.39 -31.29
CA ARG A 172 -14.39 -21.71 -30.79
C ARG A 172 -14.20 -21.71 -29.28
N TYR A 173 -13.61 -20.65 -28.75
CA TYR A 173 -13.34 -20.49 -27.34
C TYR A 173 -14.33 -19.51 -26.74
N VAL A 174 -14.86 -19.83 -25.55
CA VAL A 174 -15.76 -18.96 -24.79
C VAL A 174 -15.19 -18.77 -23.40
N ARG A 175 -14.89 -17.52 -23.06
CA ARG A 175 -14.29 -17.12 -21.78
C ARG A 175 -15.32 -16.39 -20.93
N PHE A 176 -15.60 -16.94 -19.75
CA PHE A 176 -16.29 -16.25 -18.67
C PHE A 176 -15.24 -15.55 -17.82
N LEU A 177 -15.22 -14.21 -17.85
CA LEU A 177 -14.39 -13.39 -16.96
C LEU A 177 -15.26 -12.86 -15.82
N VAL A 178 -15.05 -13.43 -14.63
CA VAL A 178 -15.84 -13.15 -13.43
C VAL A 178 -15.08 -12.18 -12.53
N LEU A 179 -15.71 -11.05 -12.22
CA LEU A 179 -15.20 -10.06 -11.28
C LEU A 179 -16.00 -10.16 -9.97
N PRO A 180 -15.36 -10.37 -8.82
CA PRO A 180 -16.06 -10.46 -7.55
C PRO A 180 -16.36 -9.06 -6.96
N THR A 181 -17.46 -8.97 -6.21
CA THR A 181 -17.72 -7.79 -5.34
C THR A 181 -17.02 -7.94 -3.98
N GLY A 182 -16.85 -9.18 -3.51
CA GLY A 182 -16.25 -9.52 -2.22
C GLY A 182 -15.02 -10.43 -2.38
N PRO A 183 -14.61 -11.15 -1.34
CA PRO A 183 -13.40 -11.96 -1.39
C PRO A 183 -13.59 -13.32 -2.09
N TYR A 184 -14.79 -13.68 -2.55
CA TYR A 184 -15.08 -15.02 -3.06
C TYR A 184 -15.74 -15.03 -4.43
N ILE A 185 -15.45 -16.10 -5.18
CA ILE A 185 -16.12 -16.47 -6.43
C ILE A 185 -16.49 -17.94 -6.31
N PHE A 186 -17.73 -18.32 -6.64
CA PHE A 186 -18.17 -19.71 -6.68
C PHE A 186 -18.98 -19.98 -7.94
N VAL A 187 -18.83 -21.17 -8.51
CA VAL A 187 -19.57 -21.63 -9.68
C VAL A 187 -19.64 -23.14 -9.67
N ASP A 188 -20.79 -23.69 -10.03
CA ASP A 188 -20.96 -25.14 -10.17
C ASP A 188 -21.26 -25.55 -11.62
N GLU A 189 -21.80 -24.67 -12.46
CA GLU A 189 -22.06 -24.96 -13.87
C GLU A 189 -21.96 -23.69 -14.74
N VAL A 190 -21.38 -23.84 -15.94
CA VAL A 190 -21.44 -22.87 -17.04
C VAL A 190 -21.99 -23.51 -18.31
N GLU A 191 -22.87 -22.80 -19.01
CA GLU A 191 -23.49 -23.31 -20.25
C GLU A 191 -23.30 -22.31 -21.39
N VAL A 192 -23.18 -22.80 -22.62
CA VAL A 192 -23.14 -21.98 -23.84
C VAL A 192 -24.21 -22.50 -24.78
N SER A 193 -25.19 -21.66 -25.13
CA SER A 193 -26.31 -22.04 -25.98
C SER A 193 -25.99 -21.77 -27.46
N ARG A 194 -26.23 -22.77 -28.32
CA ARG A 194 -26.08 -22.62 -29.77
C ARG A 194 -27.05 -21.57 -30.32
N GLY A 195 -26.54 -20.65 -31.12
CA GLY A 195 -27.33 -19.69 -31.91
C GLY A 195 -27.61 -20.17 -33.35
N PRO A 196 -28.34 -19.38 -34.16
CA PRO A 196 -28.54 -19.69 -35.57
C PRO A 196 -27.22 -19.62 -36.35
N ASP A 197 -27.04 -20.50 -37.34
CA ASP A 197 -25.81 -20.58 -38.15
C ASP A 197 -25.46 -19.27 -38.87
N SER A 198 -26.43 -18.37 -39.07
CA SER A 198 -26.19 -17.02 -39.61
C SER A 198 -25.17 -16.22 -38.78
N LEU A 199 -25.03 -16.50 -37.48
CA LEU A 199 -24.05 -15.83 -36.61
C LEU A 199 -22.58 -16.16 -36.97
N LEU A 200 -22.33 -17.26 -37.67
CA LEU A 200 -20.99 -17.58 -38.20
C LEU A 200 -20.52 -16.55 -39.25
N SER A 201 -21.44 -15.77 -39.80
CA SER A 201 -21.16 -14.71 -40.79
C SER A 201 -21.24 -13.29 -40.23
N THR A 202 -21.60 -13.13 -38.94
CA THR A 202 -21.63 -11.82 -38.28
C THR A 202 -20.31 -11.55 -37.57
N GLU A 203 -19.91 -10.29 -37.40
CA GLU A 203 -18.74 -9.96 -36.59
C GLU A 203 -18.89 -10.50 -35.15
N ALA A 204 -17.80 -11.02 -34.58
CA ALA A 204 -17.80 -11.64 -33.25
C ALA A 204 -18.00 -10.63 -32.09
N GLY A 205 -17.78 -9.34 -32.35
CA GLY A 205 -17.92 -8.27 -31.36
C GLY A 205 -16.76 -7.27 -31.45
N GLU A 206 -16.65 -6.41 -30.44
CA GLU A 206 -15.51 -5.50 -30.32
C GLU A 206 -14.29 -6.25 -29.80
N ARG A 207 -13.13 -6.07 -30.44
CA ARG A 207 -11.89 -6.70 -29.98
C ARG A 207 -11.51 -6.19 -28.59
N VAL A 208 -11.17 -7.10 -27.69
CA VAL A 208 -10.73 -6.80 -26.32
C VAL A 208 -9.33 -7.34 -26.06
N SER A 209 -8.73 -6.88 -24.96
CA SER A 209 -7.45 -7.44 -24.50
C SER A 209 -7.60 -8.94 -24.22
N ALA A 210 -6.62 -9.70 -24.70
CA ALA A 210 -6.50 -11.11 -24.36
C ALA A 210 -6.15 -11.28 -22.87
N GLU A 211 -5.57 -10.27 -22.23
CA GLU A 211 -5.20 -10.30 -20.82
C GLU A 211 -6.36 -9.86 -19.93
N ALA A 212 -6.97 -10.81 -19.21
CA ALA A 212 -8.08 -10.53 -18.30
C ALA A 212 -7.74 -9.50 -17.20
N GLY A 213 -6.47 -9.41 -16.80
CA GLY A 213 -5.99 -8.41 -15.84
C GLY A 213 -6.16 -6.97 -16.33
N GLU A 214 -5.99 -6.71 -17.63
CA GLU A 214 -6.18 -5.38 -18.21
C GLU A 214 -7.66 -4.96 -18.14
N TYR A 215 -8.56 -5.90 -18.45
CA TYR A 215 -10.00 -5.68 -18.31
C TYR A 215 -10.39 -5.40 -16.85
N TYR A 216 -9.89 -6.21 -15.90
CA TYR A 216 -10.13 -5.98 -14.47
C TYR A 216 -9.66 -4.60 -14.02
N ALA A 217 -8.44 -4.21 -14.39
CA ALA A 217 -7.88 -2.89 -14.07
C ALA A 217 -8.72 -1.75 -14.66
N ARG A 218 -9.20 -1.90 -15.90
CA ARG A 218 -10.13 -0.94 -16.55
C ARG A 218 -11.45 -0.83 -15.80
N TYR A 219 -12.11 -1.96 -15.54
CA TYR A 219 -13.38 -1.98 -14.81
C TYR A 219 -13.26 -1.28 -13.45
N ARG A 220 -12.23 -1.63 -12.68
CA ARG A 220 -11.93 -1.02 -11.38
C ARG A 220 -11.66 0.47 -11.48
N THR A 221 -10.89 0.90 -12.48
CA THR A 221 -10.57 2.31 -12.74
C THR A 221 -11.84 3.11 -13.03
N GLU A 222 -12.66 2.65 -13.97
CA GLU A 222 -13.91 3.31 -14.37
C GLU A 222 -14.93 3.32 -13.22
N ALA A 223 -15.04 2.23 -12.44
CA ALA A 223 -15.86 2.20 -11.24
C ALA A 223 -15.36 3.19 -10.16
N GLY A 224 -14.05 3.32 -9.99
CA GLY A 224 -13.41 4.30 -9.13
C GLY A 224 -13.73 5.74 -9.54
N ILE A 225 -13.62 6.05 -10.84
CA ILE A 225 -13.99 7.34 -11.42
C ILE A 225 -15.46 7.66 -11.18
N ALA A 226 -16.37 6.72 -11.47
CA ALA A 226 -17.80 6.91 -11.25
C ALA A 226 -18.13 7.15 -9.78
N ARG A 227 -17.49 6.41 -8.86
CA ARG A 227 -17.62 6.61 -7.41
C ARG A 227 -17.12 8.00 -7.00
N ARG A 228 -15.96 8.43 -7.50
CA ARG A 228 -15.39 9.76 -7.22
C ARG A 228 -16.32 10.87 -7.66
N PHE A 229 -16.85 10.80 -8.89
CA PHE A 229 -17.84 11.77 -9.39
C PHE A 229 -19.08 11.82 -8.51
N LYS A 230 -19.59 10.68 -8.05
CA LYS A 230 -20.73 10.63 -7.11
C LYS A 230 -20.40 11.34 -5.80
N PHE A 231 -19.24 11.03 -5.21
CA PHE A 231 -18.82 11.64 -3.95
C PHE A 231 -18.56 13.14 -4.09
N ASP A 232 -17.92 13.60 -5.18
CA ASP A 232 -17.71 15.04 -5.41
C ASP A 232 -18.99 15.79 -5.69
N THR A 233 -19.90 15.19 -6.47
CA THR A 233 -21.23 15.78 -6.71
C THR A 233 -21.96 16.00 -5.40
N GLU A 234 -21.93 15.00 -4.51
CA GLU A 234 -22.53 15.08 -3.19
C GLU A 234 -21.81 16.05 -2.26
N GLY A 235 -20.47 16.04 -2.23
CA GLY A 235 -19.67 16.94 -1.41
C GLY A 235 -19.88 18.41 -1.77
N VAL A 236 -19.86 18.74 -3.07
CA VAL A 236 -20.16 20.10 -3.55
C VAL A 236 -21.60 20.48 -3.25
N ARG A 237 -22.57 19.56 -3.44
CA ARG A 237 -23.97 19.78 -3.08
C ARG A 237 -24.14 20.11 -1.59
N GLN A 238 -23.49 19.35 -0.72
CA GLN A 238 -23.52 19.58 0.73
C GLN A 238 -22.87 20.91 1.09
N ALA A 239 -21.71 21.24 0.50
CA ALA A 239 -21.04 22.53 0.72
C ALA A 239 -21.91 23.72 0.31
N ILE A 240 -22.65 23.62 -0.81
CA ILE A 240 -23.63 24.65 -1.21
C ILE A 240 -24.77 24.75 -0.18
N GLN A 241 -25.32 23.61 0.26
CA GLN A 241 -26.42 23.58 1.21
C GLN A 241 -26.05 24.17 2.58
N SER A 242 -24.86 23.84 3.09
CA SER A 242 -24.35 24.33 4.36
C SER A 242 -23.79 25.75 4.30
N SER A 243 -23.67 26.35 3.10
CA SER A 243 -23.14 27.70 2.94
C SER A 243 -24.07 28.78 3.51
N PRO A 244 -23.54 29.98 3.82
CA PRO A 244 -24.35 31.12 4.29
C PRO A 244 -25.07 31.87 3.16
N LEU A 245 -25.10 31.34 1.93
CA LEU A 245 -25.75 31.99 0.79
C LEU A 245 -27.27 32.09 0.95
N ASP A 246 -27.89 33.06 0.28
CA ASP A 246 -29.35 33.15 0.19
C ASP A 246 -29.95 31.96 -0.60
N PRO A 247 -31.24 31.65 -0.41
CA PRO A 247 -31.88 30.51 -1.06
C PRO A 247 -31.80 30.52 -2.60
N ALA A 248 -31.90 31.69 -3.24
CA ALA A 248 -31.90 31.80 -4.70
C ALA A 248 -30.50 31.53 -5.28
N ALA A 249 -29.45 32.00 -4.61
CA ALA A 249 -28.07 31.69 -4.97
C ALA A 249 -27.77 30.19 -4.80
N LYS A 250 -28.26 29.57 -3.70
CA LYS A 250 -28.14 28.12 -3.51
C LYS A 250 -28.85 27.33 -4.61
N GLU A 251 -30.09 27.68 -4.92
CA GLU A 251 -30.90 27.02 -5.96
C GLU A 251 -30.19 27.06 -7.32
N ARG A 252 -29.63 28.22 -7.70
CA ARG A 252 -28.89 28.38 -8.95
C ARG A 252 -27.66 27.46 -9.03
N LEU A 253 -26.88 27.37 -7.96
CA LEU A 253 -25.68 26.52 -7.94
C LEU A 253 -26.06 25.03 -7.93
N LEU A 254 -27.12 24.64 -7.21
CA LEU A 254 -27.63 23.27 -7.19
C LEU A 254 -28.18 22.82 -8.56
N ALA A 255 -28.79 23.73 -9.31
CA ALA A 255 -29.22 23.47 -10.69
C ALA A 255 -28.01 23.13 -11.59
N GLN A 256 -26.91 23.89 -11.49
CA GLN A 256 -25.68 23.62 -12.25
C GLN A 256 -25.05 22.26 -11.87
N VAL A 257 -25.08 21.89 -10.59
CA VAL A 257 -24.61 20.55 -10.15
C VAL A 257 -25.46 19.45 -10.81
N THR A 258 -26.78 19.67 -10.89
CA THR A 258 -27.72 18.72 -11.50
C THR A 258 -27.48 18.59 -13.00
N GLU A 259 -27.29 19.70 -13.70
CA GLU A 259 -27.00 19.74 -15.14
C GLU A 259 -25.67 19.04 -15.47
N ASN A 260 -24.61 19.28 -14.69
CA ASN A 260 -23.29 18.67 -14.92
C ASN A 260 -23.27 17.15 -14.68
N ARG A 261 -24.26 16.59 -13.98
CA ARG A 261 -24.30 15.16 -13.63
C ARG A 261 -24.36 14.25 -14.86
N GLU A 262 -25.05 14.68 -15.91
CA GLU A 262 -25.15 13.90 -17.15
C GLU A 262 -23.79 13.80 -17.85
N ASP A 263 -23.08 14.92 -17.97
CA ASP A 263 -21.75 14.97 -18.59
C ASP A 263 -20.70 14.19 -17.81
N LEU A 264 -20.76 14.24 -16.47
CA LEU A 264 -19.92 13.41 -15.61
C LEU A 264 -20.11 11.92 -15.92
N SER A 265 -21.37 11.46 -16.01
CA SER A 265 -21.67 10.04 -16.28
C SER A 265 -21.13 9.56 -17.63
N LYS A 266 -21.11 10.45 -18.65
CA LYS A 266 -20.53 10.15 -19.97
C LYS A 266 -19.02 10.15 -19.98
N SER A 267 -18.37 10.82 -19.02
CA SER A 267 -16.90 10.95 -18.92
C SER A 267 -16.21 9.90 -18.04
N VAL A 268 -16.92 8.85 -17.64
CA VAL A 268 -16.36 7.76 -16.80
C VAL A 268 -15.34 6.90 -17.55
N LYS A 269 -15.53 6.68 -18.84
CA LYS A 269 -14.68 5.81 -19.65
C LYS A 269 -13.31 6.45 -19.88
N VAL A 270 -12.25 5.68 -19.69
CA VAL A 270 -10.87 6.12 -19.95
C VAL A 270 -10.40 5.63 -21.31
N GLU A 271 -9.67 6.45 -22.06
CA GLU A 271 -9.08 6.00 -23.33
C GLU A 271 -8.03 4.90 -23.09
N SER A 272 -7.11 5.15 -22.14
CA SER A 272 -6.08 4.20 -21.74
C SER A 272 -5.91 4.17 -20.22
N ILE A 273 -5.94 2.96 -19.65
CA ILE A 273 -5.68 2.76 -18.22
C ILE A 273 -4.22 3.03 -17.84
N ASN A 274 -3.31 2.89 -18.81
CA ASN A 274 -1.87 3.05 -18.59
C ASN A 274 -1.47 4.53 -18.53
N SER A 275 -2.23 5.41 -19.18
CA SER A 275 -2.01 6.86 -19.11
C SER A 275 -2.89 7.56 -18.07
N PHE A 276 -3.98 6.93 -17.64
CA PHE A 276 -4.84 7.49 -16.61
C PHE A 276 -4.10 7.61 -15.27
N ARG A 277 -4.19 8.79 -14.66
CA ARG A 277 -3.77 9.05 -13.29
C ARG A 277 -4.98 9.55 -12.51
N ALA A 278 -5.19 9.03 -11.31
CA ALA A 278 -6.24 9.44 -10.39
C ALA A 278 -5.91 10.80 -9.73
N ILE A 279 -5.44 11.78 -10.51
CA ILE A 279 -5.15 13.16 -10.07
C ILE A 279 -6.35 14.05 -10.37
N LEU A 280 -6.87 14.75 -9.36
CA LEU A 280 -8.05 15.62 -9.53
C LEU A 280 -7.68 16.96 -10.22
N PRO A 281 -8.55 17.50 -11.11
CA PRO A 281 -9.76 16.87 -11.68
C PRO A 281 -9.44 15.85 -12.81
N PHE A 282 -10.30 14.86 -13.00
CA PHE A 282 -10.08 13.76 -13.98
C PHE A 282 -10.44 14.11 -15.43
N SER A 283 -11.37 15.03 -15.64
CA SER A 283 -11.96 15.31 -16.95
C SER A 283 -12.55 16.73 -16.98
N LYS A 284 -12.91 17.24 -18.16
CA LYS A 284 -13.56 18.56 -18.29
C LYS A 284 -14.89 18.67 -17.53
N PRO A 285 -15.79 17.67 -17.54
CA PRO A 285 -16.99 17.69 -16.68
C PRO A 285 -16.64 17.68 -15.18
N HIS A 286 -15.56 17.00 -14.79
CA HIS A 286 -15.09 17.02 -13.41
C HIS A 286 -14.54 18.40 -13.02
N GLU A 287 -13.78 19.03 -13.90
CA GLU A 287 -13.34 20.42 -13.75
C GLU A 287 -14.56 21.37 -13.67
N ALA A 288 -15.60 21.16 -14.47
CA ALA A 288 -16.84 21.93 -14.39
C ALA A 288 -17.52 21.82 -13.02
N LEU A 289 -17.49 20.64 -12.38
CA LEU A 289 -18.03 20.47 -11.03
C LEU A 289 -17.27 21.34 -10.02
N PHE A 290 -15.93 21.34 -10.05
CA PHE A 290 -15.15 22.20 -9.17
C PHE A 290 -15.26 23.68 -9.54
N ARG A 291 -15.51 24.05 -10.81
CA ARG A 291 -15.88 25.44 -11.14
C ARG A 291 -17.16 25.91 -10.45
N ILE A 292 -18.13 25.02 -10.23
CA ILE A 292 -19.32 25.33 -9.41
C ILE A 292 -18.92 25.59 -7.95
N GLN A 293 -17.97 24.83 -7.42
CA GLN A 293 -17.38 25.09 -6.10
C GLN A 293 -16.62 26.43 -6.04
N ALA A 294 -15.88 26.82 -7.08
CA ALA A 294 -15.30 28.17 -7.18
C ALA A 294 -16.38 29.26 -7.17
N ALA A 295 -17.49 29.05 -7.90
CA ALA A 295 -18.61 29.98 -7.91
C ALA A 295 -19.27 30.10 -6.52
N LEU A 296 -19.39 28.99 -5.78
CA LEU A 296 -19.79 28.99 -4.36
C LEU A 296 -18.85 29.85 -3.51
N TRP A 297 -17.53 29.68 -3.65
CA TRP A 297 -16.54 30.47 -2.90
C TRP A 297 -16.67 31.96 -3.21
N LYS A 298 -16.74 32.33 -4.50
CA LYS A 298 -16.92 33.71 -4.95
C LYS A 298 -18.22 34.33 -4.42
N ALA A 299 -19.34 33.60 -4.52
CA ALA A 299 -20.62 34.05 -3.99
C ALA A 299 -20.60 34.21 -2.46
N SER A 300 -19.77 33.44 -1.76
CA SER A 300 -19.55 33.52 -0.32
C SER A 300 -18.55 34.62 0.09
N GLY A 301 -18.20 35.51 -0.84
CA GLY A 301 -17.32 36.66 -0.59
C GLY A 301 -15.83 36.31 -0.52
N ARG A 302 -15.41 35.14 -1.04
CA ARG A 302 -13.98 34.82 -1.14
C ARG A 302 -13.31 35.60 -2.28
N PRO A 303 -12.04 36.04 -2.11
CA PRO A 303 -11.28 36.65 -3.19
C PRO A 303 -11.17 35.71 -4.40
N ALA A 304 -10.98 36.29 -5.59
CA ALA A 304 -10.77 35.50 -6.82
C ALA A 304 -9.55 34.57 -6.71
N PHE A 305 -8.52 35.00 -5.97
CA PHE A 305 -7.34 34.22 -5.65
C PHE A 305 -6.89 34.54 -4.22
N SER A 306 -6.57 33.53 -3.42
CA SER A 306 -6.06 33.72 -2.05
C SER A 306 -4.89 32.78 -1.76
N ALA A 307 -4.01 33.22 -0.85
CA ALA A 307 -2.87 32.46 -0.36
C ALA A 307 -2.78 32.57 1.17
N TRP A 308 -2.50 31.47 1.87
CA TRP A 308 -2.34 31.48 3.33
C TRP A 308 -1.40 30.38 3.84
N ALA A 309 -0.62 30.69 4.88
CA ALA A 309 0.28 29.72 5.51
C ALA A 309 -0.51 28.60 6.23
N VAL A 310 0.05 27.39 6.22
CA VAL A 310 -0.54 26.23 6.89
C VAL A 310 0.54 25.33 7.50
N CYS A 311 0.17 24.48 8.45
CA CYS A 311 1.03 23.36 8.84
C CYS A 311 1.15 22.39 7.65
N PRO A 312 2.36 22.00 7.22
CA PRO A 312 2.55 21.11 6.07
C PRO A 312 1.85 19.75 6.24
N TRP A 313 1.72 19.29 7.48
CA TRP A 313 1.21 17.97 7.83
C TRP A 313 -0.31 17.87 7.94
N ASP A 314 -1.00 19.00 8.03
CA ASP A 314 -2.45 18.98 8.18
C ASP A 314 -3.13 18.39 6.93
N PRO A 315 -4.14 17.53 7.12
CA PRO A 315 -4.95 17.07 6.00
C PRO A 315 -5.73 18.25 5.42
N MET A 316 -5.95 18.21 4.11
CA MET A 316 -6.81 19.17 3.43
C MET A 316 -8.20 18.56 3.26
N ASP A 317 -9.23 19.37 3.44
CA ASP A 317 -10.60 19.01 3.07
C ASP A 317 -10.87 19.53 1.64
N LEU A 318 -11.30 18.64 0.77
CA LEU A 318 -11.55 18.90 -0.65
C LEU A 318 -12.68 19.91 -0.88
N TYR A 319 -13.66 19.99 0.02
CA TYR A 319 -14.84 20.84 -0.11
C TYR A 319 -14.84 22.02 0.87
N ALA A 320 -13.81 22.13 1.70
CA ALA A 320 -13.71 23.21 2.66
C ALA A 320 -13.67 24.57 1.96
N MET A 321 -14.39 25.52 2.55
CA MET A 321 -14.35 26.91 2.14
C MET A 321 -12.95 27.47 2.48
N PRO A 322 -12.24 28.12 1.52
CA PRO A 322 -11.01 28.84 1.82
C PRO A 322 -11.25 29.88 2.94
N PRO A 323 -10.25 30.22 3.76
CA PRO A 323 -10.41 31.26 4.77
C PRO A 323 -10.68 32.63 4.12
N ALA A 324 -11.41 33.50 4.83
CA ALA A 324 -11.67 34.88 4.38
C ALA A 324 -10.39 35.72 4.34
N ALA A 325 -9.58 35.55 5.38
CA ALA A 325 -8.29 36.18 5.60
C ALA A 325 -7.51 35.31 6.58
N GLU A 326 -6.19 35.27 6.43
CA GLU A 326 -5.27 34.65 7.38
C GLU A 326 -4.03 35.54 7.44
N THR A 327 -3.51 35.78 8.64
CA THR A 327 -2.38 36.70 8.85
C THR A 327 -1.11 35.97 9.29
N ARG A 328 -1.20 34.66 9.57
CA ARG A 328 -0.04 33.83 9.87
C ARG A 328 0.92 33.76 8.68
N GLY A 329 2.21 33.93 8.98
CA GLY A 329 3.29 33.68 8.04
C GLY A 329 3.78 32.24 8.11
N ILE A 330 4.62 31.88 7.14
CA ILE A 330 5.43 30.68 7.18
C ILE A 330 6.62 30.95 8.09
N GLU A 331 6.88 30.07 9.06
CA GLU A 331 8.05 30.18 9.93
C GLU A 331 8.87 28.88 9.85
N VAL A 332 10.15 29.01 9.54
CA VAL A 332 11.08 27.88 9.40
C VAL A 332 12.27 28.10 10.30
N HIS A 333 12.45 27.19 11.26
CA HIS A 333 13.61 27.13 12.14
C HIS A 333 14.49 25.97 11.70
N THR A 334 15.75 26.25 11.39
CA THR A 334 16.68 25.24 10.87
C THR A 334 18.12 25.53 11.31
N MET A 335 19.01 24.57 11.12
CA MET A 335 20.46 24.75 11.15
C MET A 335 21.09 24.43 9.79
N ARG A 336 22.39 24.68 9.62
CA ARG A 336 23.07 24.32 8.36
C ARG A 336 23.13 22.80 8.20
N GLY A 337 22.88 22.31 6.99
CA GLY A 337 22.86 20.88 6.63
C GLY A 337 21.53 20.17 6.93
N GLU A 338 20.56 20.85 7.55
CA GLU A 338 19.25 20.30 7.91
C GLU A 338 18.20 20.59 6.83
N TYR A 339 17.21 19.71 6.73
CA TYR A 339 16.03 19.84 5.89
C TYR A 339 14.79 20.20 6.72
N ARG A 340 14.03 21.22 6.33
CA ARG A 340 12.77 21.58 7.01
C ARG A 340 11.68 21.94 6.03
N SER A 341 10.44 21.59 6.40
CA SER A 341 9.29 21.78 5.55
C SER A 341 8.51 23.03 5.92
N GLY A 342 8.07 23.79 4.92
CA GLY A 342 7.10 24.87 5.04
C GLY A 342 6.00 24.73 3.99
N ALA A 343 4.80 25.25 4.27
CA ALA A 343 3.70 25.14 3.33
C ALA A 343 2.75 26.33 3.38
N PHE A 344 2.11 26.61 2.25
CA PHE A 344 0.98 27.50 2.15
C PHE A 344 -0.01 26.95 1.12
N ASN A 345 -1.27 27.34 1.25
CA ASN A 345 -2.33 26.95 0.34
C ASN A 345 -2.66 28.08 -0.62
N LEU A 346 -3.06 27.72 -1.83
CA LEU A 346 -3.58 28.59 -2.87
C LEU A 346 -5.02 28.17 -3.19
N ALA A 347 -5.95 29.12 -3.21
CA ALA A 347 -7.31 28.88 -3.68
C ALA A 347 -7.64 29.77 -4.87
N ASN A 348 -8.35 29.20 -5.83
CA ASN A 348 -8.80 29.87 -7.04
C ASN A 348 -10.34 29.83 -7.11
N ALA A 349 -10.97 30.99 -6.89
CA ALA A 349 -12.42 31.19 -6.99
C ALA A 349 -12.85 31.81 -8.35
N SER A 350 -11.94 31.83 -9.34
CA SER A 350 -12.27 32.19 -10.72
C SER A 350 -12.90 31.01 -11.48
N ASP A 351 -13.27 31.23 -12.73
CA ASP A 351 -13.97 30.27 -13.60
C ASP A 351 -13.03 29.43 -14.49
N LYS A 352 -11.71 29.59 -14.35
CA LYS A 352 -10.68 28.87 -15.10
C LYS A 352 -9.51 28.47 -14.21
N ALA A 353 -8.78 27.42 -14.58
CA ALA A 353 -7.51 27.12 -13.95
C ALA A 353 -6.52 28.29 -14.13
N LEU A 354 -5.72 28.58 -13.11
CA LEU A 354 -4.73 29.64 -13.12
C LEU A 354 -3.31 29.07 -13.02
N SER A 355 -2.38 29.69 -13.72
CA SER A 355 -0.94 29.45 -13.57
C SER A 355 -0.37 30.53 -12.66
N ALA A 356 0.11 30.14 -11.48
CA ALA A 356 0.74 31.03 -10.52
C ALA A 356 2.28 30.94 -10.60
N SER A 357 2.96 32.09 -10.60
CA SER A 357 4.41 32.20 -10.46
C SER A 357 4.74 32.41 -8.98
N VAL A 358 5.46 31.47 -8.38
CA VAL A 358 5.97 31.54 -7.01
C VAL A 358 7.40 32.05 -7.03
N ARG A 359 7.71 33.07 -6.21
CA ARG A 359 9.04 33.64 -6.01
C ARG A 359 9.24 34.02 -4.55
N PHE A 360 10.48 34.25 -4.15
CA PHE A 360 10.82 34.71 -2.81
C PHE A 360 11.30 36.17 -2.85
N SER A 361 11.13 36.88 -1.74
CA SER A 361 11.69 38.21 -1.52
C SER A 361 12.27 38.28 -0.10
N GLY A 362 13.29 39.12 0.09
CA GLY A 362 13.94 39.35 1.38
C GLY A 362 14.84 38.22 1.90
N LEU A 363 14.72 37.00 1.37
CA LEU A 363 15.61 35.89 1.71
C LEU A 363 16.96 35.97 0.96
N PRO A 364 18.06 35.51 1.56
CA PRO A 364 19.31 35.26 0.84
C PRO A 364 19.09 34.37 -0.38
N GLY A 365 19.60 34.76 -1.55
CA GLY A 365 19.40 34.01 -2.80
C GLY A 365 18.05 34.24 -3.50
N SER A 366 17.22 35.16 -3.02
CA SER A 366 15.99 35.58 -3.73
C SER A 366 16.29 36.09 -5.15
N PRO A 367 15.36 35.94 -6.13
CA PRO A 367 13.97 35.46 -5.98
C PRO A 367 13.79 33.94 -6.03
N ALA A 368 14.86 33.18 -6.26
CA ALA A 368 14.86 31.73 -6.34
C ALA A 368 16.01 31.13 -5.51
N PRO A 369 15.89 31.11 -4.16
CA PRO A 369 16.96 30.60 -3.31
C PRO A 369 17.27 29.14 -3.63
N ALA A 370 18.56 28.83 -3.85
CA ALA A 370 19.00 27.49 -4.25
C ALA A 370 18.75 26.42 -3.17
N TYR A 371 18.65 26.83 -1.91
CA TYR A 371 18.35 25.97 -0.76
C TYR A 371 16.84 25.71 -0.57
N VAL A 372 15.98 26.14 -1.49
CA VAL A 372 14.54 25.87 -1.43
C VAL A 372 14.10 25.07 -2.64
N THR A 373 13.49 23.90 -2.40
CA THR A 373 12.76 23.14 -3.42
C THR A 373 11.27 23.39 -3.24
N VAL A 374 10.58 23.77 -4.32
CA VAL A 374 9.14 24.04 -4.32
C VAL A 374 8.42 22.88 -5.01
N HIS A 375 7.34 22.40 -4.41
CA HIS A 375 6.54 21.28 -4.90
C HIS A 375 5.08 21.70 -5.06
N GLU A 376 4.42 21.18 -6.09
CA GLU A 376 2.97 21.29 -6.28
C GLU A 376 2.30 20.07 -5.63
N VAL A 377 1.55 20.26 -4.55
CA VAL A 377 0.91 19.12 -3.87
C VAL A 377 -0.32 18.66 -4.65
N LEU A 378 -0.25 17.45 -5.22
CA LEU A 378 -1.33 16.91 -6.04
C LEU A 378 -2.42 16.23 -5.20
N TRP A 379 -3.67 16.49 -5.56
CA TRP A 379 -4.82 15.71 -5.11
C TRP A 379 -4.86 14.39 -5.87
N THR A 380 -4.66 13.28 -5.17
CA THR A 380 -4.79 11.92 -5.73
C THR A 380 -5.91 11.18 -5.02
N ASP A 381 -6.80 10.52 -5.77
CA ASP A 381 -7.78 9.62 -5.16
C ASP A 381 -7.18 8.24 -4.85
N THR A 382 -7.76 7.59 -3.85
CA THR A 382 -7.27 6.29 -3.33
C THR A 382 -8.21 5.15 -3.72
N THR A 383 -7.76 3.90 -3.54
CA THR A 383 -8.63 2.73 -3.78
C THR A 383 -9.94 2.79 -2.98
N SER A 384 -9.91 3.39 -1.79
CA SER A 384 -11.06 3.59 -0.90
C SER A 384 -12.02 4.71 -1.33
N GLY A 385 -11.59 5.59 -2.25
CA GLY A 385 -12.35 6.77 -2.67
C GLY A 385 -12.23 7.96 -1.71
N GLN A 386 -11.22 7.95 -0.83
CA GLN A 386 -10.83 9.11 -0.04
C GLN A 386 -9.65 9.82 -0.72
N PRO A 387 -9.82 11.05 -1.23
CA PRO A 387 -8.76 11.78 -1.91
C PRO A 387 -7.80 12.41 -0.90
N VAL A 388 -6.52 12.47 -1.26
CA VAL A 388 -5.46 13.00 -0.41
C VAL A 388 -4.56 13.96 -1.18
N ALA A 389 -4.07 15.00 -0.49
CA ALA A 389 -3.08 15.94 -1.00
C ALA A 389 -1.69 15.56 -0.45
N SER A 390 -1.06 14.54 -1.05
CA SER A 390 0.16 13.90 -0.52
C SER A 390 1.34 13.84 -1.47
N ALA A 391 1.11 13.69 -2.78
CA ALA A 391 2.19 13.63 -3.76
C ALA A 391 2.91 14.98 -3.88
N LEU A 392 4.23 14.96 -3.90
CA LEU A 392 5.11 16.14 -3.93
C LEU A 392 6.00 16.18 -5.20
N PRO A 393 5.44 16.20 -6.42
CA PRO A 393 6.26 16.52 -7.59
C PRO A 393 6.86 17.91 -7.46
N GLU A 394 8.12 18.06 -7.89
CA GLU A 394 8.76 19.36 -7.95
C GLU A 394 8.02 20.27 -8.95
N ALA A 395 7.82 21.52 -8.56
CA ALA A 395 7.21 22.53 -9.42
C ALA A 395 8.18 22.91 -10.55
N GLU A 396 7.64 23.14 -11.75
CA GLU A 396 8.44 23.50 -12.93
C GLU A 396 9.19 24.82 -12.68
N ARG A 397 10.50 24.83 -12.93
CA ARG A 397 11.30 26.05 -12.95
C ARG A 397 10.91 26.89 -14.17
N ALA A 398 10.51 28.13 -13.94
CA ALA A 398 10.11 29.07 -14.99
C ALA A 398 10.76 30.43 -14.75
N GLY A 399 11.87 30.69 -15.45
CA GLY A 399 12.68 31.89 -15.24
C GLY A 399 13.30 31.93 -13.84
N ASP A 400 13.07 33.02 -13.12
CA ASP A 400 13.56 33.30 -11.76
C ASP A 400 12.58 32.84 -10.66
N GLY A 401 11.70 31.87 -10.96
CA GLY A 401 10.73 31.33 -10.02
C GLY A 401 10.22 29.93 -10.41
N TRP A 402 9.06 29.56 -9.87
CA TRP A 402 8.40 28.29 -10.11
C TRP A 402 6.98 28.50 -10.60
N ARG A 403 6.52 27.63 -11.50
CA ARG A 403 5.14 27.60 -11.97
C ARG A 403 4.33 26.57 -11.18
N VAL A 404 3.19 26.99 -10.66
CA VAL A 404 2.22 26.13 -9.96
C VAL A 404 0.85 26.27 -10.62
N THR A 405 0.19 25.15 -10.89
CA THR A 405 -1.19 25.16 -11.44
C THR A 405 -2.20 25.13 -10.30
N VAL A 406 -3.16 26.05 -10.32
CA VAL A 406 -4.24 26.16 -9.33
C VAL A 406 -5.60 25.99 -10.03
N PRO A 407 -6.20 24.79 -9.99
CA PRO A 407 -7.50 24.55 -10.60
C PRO A 407 -8.60 25.40 -9.95
N ALA A 408 -9.60 25.81 -10.72
CA ALA A 408 -10.76 26.50 -10.18
C ALA A 408 -11.50 25.59 -9.19
N GLY A 409 -11.76 26.11 -7.98
CA GLY A 409 -12.56 25.42 -6.98
C GLY A 409 -11.83 24.28 -6.27
N LEU A 410 -10.52 24.16 -6.46
CA LEU A 410 -9.65 23.27 -5.70
C LEU A 410 -8.56 24.07 -5.00
N VAL A 411 -8.30 23.74 -3.74
CA VAL A 411 -7.14 24.26 -3.03
C VAL A 411 -5.91 23.50 -3.50
N ARG A 412 -4.86 24.23 -3.90
CA ARG A 412 -3.54 23.69 -4.18
C ARG A 412 -2.60 24.06 -3.03
N GLN A 413 -2.09 23.07 -2.31
CA GLN A 413 -0.97 23.34 -1.40
C GLN A 413 0.33 23.45 -2.19
N VAL A 414 1.15 24.42 -1.81
CA VAL A 414 2.54 24.53 -2.22
C VAL A 414 3.40 24.12 -1.05
N TRP A 415 4.20 23.07 -1.25
CA TRP A 415 5.14 22.56 -0.27
C TRP A 415 6.53 23.08 -0.58
N MET A 416 7.28 23.46 0.45
CA MET A 416 8.65 23.95 0.33
C MET A 416 9.55 23.14 1.25
N THR A 417 10.61 22.58 0.67
CA THR A 417 11.69 21.92 1.41
C THR A 417 12.88 22.86 1.46
N PHE A 418 13.26 23.29 2.66
CA PHE A 418 14.43 24.14 2.94
C PHE A 418 15.61 23.26 3.31
N HIS A 419 16.68 23.28 2.52
CA HIS A 419 17.96 22.63 2.82
C HIS A 419 19.08 23.66 2.89
N VAL A 420 19.20 24.31 4.05
CA VAL A 420 20.12 25.44 4.23
C VAL A 420 21.55 24.93 4.39
N THR A 421 22.47 25.34 3.53
CA THR A 421 23.90 24.95 3.61
C THR A 421 24.82 26.14 3.92
N ASP A 422 24.64 27.23 3.21
CA ASP A 422 25.57 28.36 3.07
C ASP A 422 24.92 29.70 3.43
N VAL A 423 23.74 29.66 4.04
CA VAL A 423 23.06 30.84 4.58
C VAL A 423 23.65 31.21 5.95
N PRO A 424 23.99 32.48 6.20
CA PRO A 424 24.44 32.93 7.52
C PRO A 424 23.42 32.67 8.62
N ALA A 425 23.90 32.35 9.82
CA ALA A 425 23.04 32.24 11.00
C ALA A 425 22.38 33.60 11.31
N GLY A 426 21.13 33.57 11.78
CA GLY A 426 20.35 34.76 12.08
C GLY A 426 18.88 34.65 11.68
N ASP A 427 18.16 35.75 11.89
CA ASP A 427 16.80 35.95 11.39
C ASP A 427 16.80 36.56 10.00
N HIS A 428 16.12 35.90 9.07
CA HIS A 428 15.90 36.37 7.71
C HIS A 428 14.41 36.59 7.50
N ALA A 429 13.99 37.86 7.46
CA ALA A 429 12.62 38.24 7.17
C ALA A 429 12.42 38.33 5.65
N GLY A 430 11.39 37.65 5.15
CA GLY A 430 11.08 37.61 3.74
C GLY A 430 9.60 37.37 3.46
N SER A 431 9.31 37.02 2.22
CA SER A 431 7.97 36.67 1.80
C SER A 431 7.99 35.76 0.58
N VAL A 432 6.90 35.03 0.41
CA VAL A 432 6.57 34.34 -0.84
C VAL A 432 5.67 35.25 -1.66
N LEU A 433 6.12 35.63 -2.86
CA LEU A 433 5.37 36.40 -3.83
C LEU A 433 4.71 35.43 -4.81
N VAL A 434 3.39 35.53 -4.93
CA VAL A 434 2.58 34.69 -5.82
C VAL A 434 1.86 35.56 -6.83
N LYS A 435 2.35 35.54 -8.06
CA LYS A 435 1.79 36.31 -9.17
C LYS A 435 0.93 35.43 -10.07
N TRP A 436 -0.22 35.93 -10.51
CA TRP A 436 -1.15 35.21 -11.39
C TRP A 436 -1.81 36.18 -12.40
N ASP A 437 -2.53 35.64 -13.38
CA ASP A 437 -3.27 36.42 -14.39
C ASP A 437 -4.49 37.11 -13.77
N GLY A 438 -4.25 38.23 -13.09
CA GLY A 438 -5.26 39.03 -12.41
C GLY A 438 -4.78 39.70 -11.12
N GLY A 439 -3.54 39.43 -10.67
CA GLY A 439 -2.95 40.13 -9.54
C GLY A 439 -1.72 39.47 -8.95
N GLU A 440 -1.36 39.93 -7.77
CA GLU A 440 -0.27 39.38 -6.95
C GLU A 440 -0.75 39.30 -5.50
N THR A 441 -0.29 38.27 -4.79
CA THR A 441 -0.50 38.11 -3.35
C THR A 441 0.81 37.70 -2.68
N THR A 442 0.92 37.99 -1.38
CA THR A 442 2.14 37.82 -0.62
C THR A 442 1.85 37.03 0.65
N VAL A 443 2.64 36.00 0.91
CA VAL A 443 2.62 35.26 2.18
C VAL A 443 3.87 35.63 2.97
N PRO A 444 3.76 36.19 4.18
CA PRO A 444 4.92 36.49 5.01
C PRO A 444 5.73 35.22 5.30
N LEU A 445 7.05 35.32 5.30
CA LEU A 445 7.93 34.21 5.59
C LEU A 445 9.11 34.62 6.47
N ARG A 446 9.39 33.83 7.51
CA ARG A 446 10.56 34.00 8.36
C ARG A 446 11.41 32.73 8.34
N LEU A 447 12.70 32.90 8.06
CA LEU A 447 13.70 31.84 8.16
C LEU A 447 14.66 32.18 9.31
N ARG A 448 14.67 31.35 10.36
CA ARG A 448 15.65 31.42 11.46
C ARG A 448 16.69 30.32 11.26
N VAL A 449 17.94 30.73 10.97
CA VAL A 449 19.09 29.83 10.87
C VAL A 449 19.88 29.88 12.18
N TYR A 450 19.90 28.79 12.92
CA TYR A 450 20.68 28.69 14.15
C TYR A 450 22.18 28.45 13.82
N PRO A 451 23.12 28.93 14.66
CA PRO A 451 24.56 28.81 14.43
C PRO A 451 25.10 27.40 14.70
N LEU A 452 24.38 26.39 14.23
CA LEU A 452 24.65 24.96 14.41
C LEU A 452 24.88 24.31 13.05
N GLN A 453 25.45 23.11 13.08
CA GLN A 453 25.67 22.27 11.90
C GLN A 453 25.05 20.90 12.17
N PHE A 454 24.12 20.50 11.31
CA PHE A 454 23.56 19.16 11.32
C PHE A 454 24.66 18.15 10.95
N PRO A 455 24.74 16.99 11.64
CA PRO A 455 25.73 15.97 11.34
C PRO A 455 25.56 15.43 9.91
N THR A 456 26.68 15.16 9.25
CA THR A 456 26.68 14.55 7.91
C THR A 456 26.26 13.07 7.92
N GLN A 457 26.31 12.43 9.09
CA GLN A 457 25.83 11.07 9.31
C GLN A 457 24.90 11.04 10.50
N THR A 458 23.70 10.48 10.30
CA THR A 458 22.69 10.29 11.34
C THR A 458 22.97 9.01 12.13
N THR A 459 22.55 8.96 13.39
CA THR A 459 22.75 7.83 14.30
C THR A 459 21.64 6.79 14.28
N LEU A 460 20.39 7.24 14.10
CA LEU A 460 19.22 6.36 13.99
C LEU A 460 19.36 5.46 12.75
N TRP A 461 19.13 4.16 12.94
CA TRP A 461 19.06 3.22 11.81
C TRP A 461 17.70 3.33 11.14
N VAL A 462 17.67 3.64 9.85
CA VAL A 462 16.43 3.77 9.10
C VAL A 462 16.44 2.83 7.91
N GLY A 463 15.37 2.04 7.80
CA GLY A 463 15.27 0.99 6.81
C GLY A 463 13.85 0.52 6.57
N GLY A 464 13.76 -0.55 5.80
CA GLY A 464 12.52 -1.11 5.28
C GLY A 464 12.79 -1.78 3.93
N TRP A 465 11.90 -2.67 3.50
CA TRP A 465 12.12 -3.40 2.26
C TRP A 465 12.04 -2.47 1.05
N SER A 466 13.11 -2.45 0.26
CA SER A 466 13.18 -1.69 -1.00
C SER A 466 13.01 -2.58 -2.24
N TYR A 467 13.31 -3.87 -2.13
CA TYR A 467 13.30 -4.84 -3.24
C TYR A 467 14.22 -4.45 -4.42
N THR A 468 15.36 -3.84 -4.11
CA THR A 468 16.36 -3.36 -5.08
C THR A 468 17.54 -4.32 -5.28
N ASP A 469 17.58 -5.43 -4.53
CA ASP A 469 18.62 -6.45 -4.58
C ASP A 469 18.54 -7.38 -5.82
N GLY A 470 17.68 -7.10 -6.80
CA GLY A 470 17.54 -7.87 -8.05
C GLY A 470 17.01 -7.03 -9.22
N ASP A 471 16.21 -7.64 -10.10
CA ASP A 471 15.61 -6.98 -11.28
C ASP A 471 14.40 -6.10 -10.96
N GLY A 472 14.00 -6.06 -9.68
CA GLY A 472 12.87 -5.30 -9.18
C GLY A 472 11.63 -6.14 -8.96
N SER A 473 10.87 -5.80 -7.92
CA SER A 473 9.54 -6.30 -7.64
C SER A 473 8.77 -5.21 -6.90
N ARG A 474 7.48 -5.42 -6.62
CA ARG A 474 6.72 -4.52 -5.74
C ARG A 474 6.78 -3.05 -6.19
N GLY A 475 6.73 -2.78 -7.50
CA GLY A 475 6.82 -1.43 -8.07
C GLY A 475 8.21 -0.96 -8.48
N VAL A 476 9.27 -1.69 -8.11
CA VAL A 476 10.62 -1.45 -8.63
C VAL A 476 10.71 -1.99 -10.06
N THR A 477 11.27 -1.19 -10.95
CA THR A 477 11.61 -1.53 -12.34
C THR A 477 13.10 -1.32 -12.57
N PRO A 478 13.68 -1.88 -13.65
CA PRO A 478 15.05 -1.56 -14.03
C PRO A 478 15.31 -0.05 -14.21
N SER A 479 14.29 0.73 -14.62
CA SER A 479 14.42 2.17 -14.86
C SER A 479 14.29 3.02 -13.60
N ASN A 480 13.45 2.65 -12.64
CA ASN A 480 13.25 3.43 -11.42
C ASN A 480 14.14 2.97 -10.24
N LYS A 481 14.82 1.81 -10.35
CA LYS A 481 15.64 1.23 -9.26
C LYS A 481 16.70 2.19 -8.72
N ARG A 482 17.57 2.72 -9.58
CA ARG A 482 18.62 3.66 -9.15
C ARG A 482 18.04 4.97 -8.58
N PRO A 483 17.08 5.64 -9.26
CA PRO A 483 16.39 6.79 -8.68
C PRO A 483 15.75 6.50 -7.32
N LEU A 484 15.23 5.29 -7.09
CA LEU A 484 14.65 4.91 -5.81
C LEU A 484 15.72 4.82 -4.72
N VAL A 485 16.86 4.17 -4.99
CA VAL A 485 17.97 4.10 -4.03
C VAL A 485 18.47 5.50 -3.67
N GLU A 486 18.70 6.35 -4.67
CA GLU A 486 19.12 7.75 -4.47
C GLU A 486 18.09 8.53 -3.63
N HIS A 487 16.80 8.36 -3.92
CA HIS A 487 15.69 8.99 -3.20
C HIS A 487 15.63 8.57 -1.72
N LEU A 488 15.90 7.30 -1.43
CA LEU A 488 15.90 6.76 -0.07
C LEU A 488 17.15 7.22 0.69
N ALA A 489 18.33 7.14 0.08
CA ALA A 489 19.59 7.59 0.67
C ALA A 489 19.55 9.10 1.00
N SER A 490 19.00 9.93 0.12
CA SER A 490 18.83 11.37 0.37
C SER A 490 17.82 11.70 1.47
N ARG A 491 17.15 10.69 2.05
CA ARG A 491 16.21 10.79 3.18
C ARG A 491 16.67 9.96 4.37
N PHE A 492 17.99 9.78 4.47
CA PHE A 492 18.70 9.14 5.58
C PHE A 492 18.42 7.64 5.77
N VAL A 493 17.87 6.95 4.77
CA VAL A 493 17.85 5.48 4.79
C VAL A 493 19.30 4.99 4.76
N ASN A 494 19.72 4.35 5.84
CA ASN A 494 21.11 3.93 6.08
C ASN A 494 21.20 2.47 6.58
N ALA A 495 20.08 1.78 6.70
CA ALA A 495 19.98 0.37 7.06
C ALA A 495 19.12 -0.38 6.02
N PRO A 496 19.59 -0.51 4.77
CA PRO A 496 18.83 -1.12 3.68
C PRO A 496 18.57 -2.61 3.94
N TRP A 497 17.55 -3.12 3.25
CA TRP A 497 17.12 -4.52 3.33
C TRP A 497 17.22 -5.23 1.98
N ALA A 498 17.69 -6.47 2.00
CA ALA A 498 17.67 -7.39 0.87
C ALA A 498 16.86 -8.65 1.18
N THR A 499 16.44 -9.35 0.12
CA THR A 499 15.80 -10.67 0.22
C THR A 499 16.83 -11.78 0.41
N ALA A 500 16.40 -12.97 0.82
CA ALA A 500 17.25 -14.15 1.01
C ALA A 500 18.10 -14.51 -0.23
N ALA A 501 17.68 -14.06 -1.42
CA ALA A 501 18.36 -14.34 -2.66
C ALA A 501 19.80 -13.80 -2.71
N VAL A 502 20.17 -12.80 -1.90
CA VAL A 502 21.57 -12.35 -1.80
C VAL A 502 22.50 -13.35 -1.11
N MET A 503 21.96 -14.29 -0.32
CA MET A 503 22.76 -15.21 0.50
C MET A 503 22.52 -16.71 0.24
N THR A 504 21.57 -17.05 -0.64
CA THR A 504 21.15 -18.44 -0.91
C THR A 504 21.83 -19.08 -2.13
N GLY A 505 22.54 -18.31 -2.95
CA GLY A 505 23.37 -18.84 -4.03
C GLY A 505 24.67 -19.43 -3.48
N PHE A 506 24.76 -20.76 -3.37
CA PHE A 506 25.99 -21.44 -2.94
C PHE A 506 26.08 -22.89 -3.42
N LYS A 507 27.29 -23.45 -3.38
CA LYS A 507 27.57 -24.89 -3.49
C LYS A 507 28.31 -25.36 -2.24
N MET A 508 27.74 -26.36 -1.55
CA MET A 508 28.40 -27.01 -0.42
C MET A 508 29.36 -28.09 -0.93
N LYS A 509 30.61 -28.07 -0.45
CA LYS A 509 31.59 -29.12 -0.69
C LYS A 509 31.58 -30.09 0.48
N ALA A 510 31.75 -31.37 0.18
CA ALA A 510 31.70 -32.47 1.15
C ALA A 510 33.03 -32.62 1.93
N ASP A 511 33.55 -31.50 2.44
CA ASP A 511 34.72 -31.47 3.33
C ASP A 511 34.28 -31.72 4.80
N GLU A 512 35.24 -31.99 5.69
CA GLU A 512 35.00 -32.09 7.14
C GLU A 512 35.90 -31.08 7.90
N PRO A 513 35.35 -29.94 8.40
CA PRO A 513 33.96 -29.46 8.26
C PRO A 513 33.63 -29.01 6.82
N PRO A 514 32.34 -29.00 6.43
CA PRO A 514 31.92 -28.62 5.08
C PRO A 514 32.34 -27.19 4.75
N THR A 515 32.72 -26.95 3.49
CA THR A 515 33.01 -25.60 2.99
C THR A 515 31.95 -25.15 1.99
N PHE A 516 31.76 -23.84 1.85
CA PHE A 516 30.79 -23.24 0.95
C PHE A 516 31.48 -22.38 -0.10
N GLU A 517 31.18 -22.66 -1.37
CA GLU A 517 31.50 -21.79 -2.50
C GLU A 517 30.28 -20.90 -2.76
N LEU A 518 30.41 -19.60 -2.51
CA LEU A 518 29.31 -18.64 -2.58
C LEU A 518 29.17 -18.06 -4.00
N ASP A 519 27.92 -17.87 -4.44
CA ASP A 519 27.59 -16.98 -5.56
C ASP A 519 27.30 -15.59 -4.98
N THR A 520 28.27 -14.69 -5.10
CA THR A 520 28.26 -13.39 -4.41
C THR A 520 27.74 -12.25 -5.28
N ALA A 521 27.46 -12.47 -6.56
CA ALA A 521 27.18 -11.40 -7.51
C ALA A 521 26.01 -10.51 -7.05
N ARG A 522 24.91 -11.14 -6.62
CA ARG A 522 23.71 -10.42 -6.17
C ARG A 522 23.93 -9.63 -4.88
N MET A 523 24.69 -10.18 -3.93
CA MET A 523 25.08 -9.46 -2.71
C MET A 523 25.96 -8.25 -3.07
N ASP A 524 26.94 -8.45 -3.93
CA ASP A 524 27.91 -7.43 -4.32
C ASP A 524 27.25 -6.26 -5.06
N ASP A 525 26.33 -6.55 -5.97
CA ASP A 525 25.53 -5.54 -6.69
C ASP A 525 24.62 -4.75 -5.76
N TRP A 526 24.07 -5.39 -4.72
CA TRP A 526 23.27 -4.71 -3.71
C TRP A 526 24.12 -3.85 -2.77
N LEU A 527 25.27 -4.35 -2.30
CA LEU A 527 26.21 -3.58 -1.49
C LEU A 527 26.72 -2.33 -2.23
N ALA A 528 26.99 -2.44 -3.53
CA ALA A 528 27.43 -1.31 -4.35
C ALA A 528 26.39 -0.18 -4.46
N GLN A 529 25.10 -0.48 -4.29
CA GLN A 529 24.03 0.52 -4.23
C GLN A 529 24.04 1.30 -2.91
N TRP A 530 24.65 0.75 -1.85
CA TRP A 530 24.60 1.28 -0.49
C TRP A 530 26.00 1.32 0.17
N PRO A 531 26.96 2.07 -0.39
CA PRO A 531 28.34 2.06 0.08
C PRO A 531 28.50 2.60 1.52
N ASP A 532 27.64 3.53 1.92
CA ASP A 532 27.73 4.23 3.21
C ASP A 532 26.69 3.76 4.24
N ALA A 533 26.02 2.63 3.99
CA ALA A 533 25.03 2.08 4.93
C ALA A 533 25.66 1.75 6.28
N ARG A 534 24.97 2.03 7.39
CA ARG A 534 25.41 1.66 8.73
C ARG A 534 25.43 0.15 8.94
N THR A 535 24.41 -0.52 8.43
CA THR A 535 24.22 -1.98 8.54
C THR A 535 23.47 -2.50 7.31
N TYR A 536 23.57 -3.79 7.05
CA TYR A 536 22.92 -4.48 5.94
C TYR A 536 22.03 -5.57 6.50
N PHE A 537 20.72 -5.42 6.32
CA PHE A 537 19.74 -6.41 6.76
C PHE A 537 19.34 -7.35 5.62
N VAL A 538 19.24 -8.64 5.93
CA VAL A 538 18.77 -9.67 5.00
C VAL A 538 17.64 -10.45 5.64
N PHE A 539 16.48 -10.51 4.98
CA PHE A 539 15.43 -11.45 5.35
C PHE A 539 15.74 -12.82 4.74
N LEU A 540 16.12 -13.80 5.58
CA LEU A 540 16.54 -15.12 5.13
C LEU A 540 15.38 -16.09 4.82
N SER A 541 14.17 -15.84 5.33
CA SER A 541 13.04 -16.77 5.22
C SER A 541 13.46 -18.19 5.64
N ALA A 542 14.04 -18.27 6.84
CA ALA A 542 14.61 -19.49 7.39
C ALA A 542 13.53 -20.55 7.59
N GLY A 543 13.85 -21.79 7.18
CA GLY A 543 12.96 -22.94 7.31
C GLY A 543 13.46 -23.98 8.31
N ASP A 544 12.81 -25.14 8.32
CA ASP A 544 13.11 -26.27 9.20
C ASP A 544 14.35 -27.10 8.80
N SER A 545 15.10 -26.65 7.79
CA SER A 545 16.31 -27.29 7.30
C SER A 545 17.22 -26.32 6.57
N PHE A 546 18.50 -26.69 6.48
CA PHE A 546 19.51 -25.99 5.70
C PHE A 546 20.47 -26.97 5.06
N ALA A 547 20.74 -26.79 3.76
CA ALA A 547 21.67 -27.61 2.97
C ALA A 547 21.47 -29.13 3.18
N GLY A 548 20.21 -29.59 3.28
CA GLY A 548 19.86 -31.00 3.47
C GLY A 548 19.97 -31.54 4.91
N ALA A 549 20.21 -30.70 5.92
CA ALA A 549 20.16 -31.07 7.33
C ALA A 549 18.96 -30.42 8.03
N LYS A 550 18.26 -31.16 8.89
CA LYS A 550 17.11 -30.67 9.67
C LYS A 550 17.56 -29.87 10.89
N VAL A 551 16.80 -28.82 11.23
CA VAL A 551 16.99 -28.03 12.46
C VAL A 551 17.09 -28.95 13.69
N GLY A 552 17.91 -28.57 14.66
CA GLY A 552 18.16 -29.37 15.88
C GLY A 552 19.22 -30.47 15.76
N THR A 553 19.71 -30.79 14.55
CA THR A 553 20.81 -31.75 14.35
C THR A 553 22.19 -31.09 14.44
N GLU A 554 23.22 -31.83 14.84
CA GLU A 554 24.61 -31.33 14.78
C GLU A 554 25.04 -31.02 13.34
N ALA A 555 24.61 -31.82 12.37
CA ALA A 555 24.87 -31.55 10.96
C ALA A 555 24.31 -30.18 10.51
N PHE A 556 23.13 -29.79 11.00
CA PHE A 556 22.56 -28.47 10.74
C PHE A 556 23.42 -27.36 11.35
N LYS A 557 23.79 -27.48 12.63
CA LYS A 557 24.64 -26.49 13.31
C LYS A 557 25.96 -26.29 12.58
N THR A 558 26.64 -27.38 12.21
CA THR A 558 27.91 -27.32 11.47
C THR A 558 27.75 -26.68 10.10
N ARG A 559 26.69 -27.01 9.35
CA ARG A 559 26.45 -26.46 8.01
C ARG A 559 26.11 -24.98 8.03
N VAL A 560 25.21 -24.56 8.94
CA VAL A 560 24.86 -23.14 9.11
C VAL A 560 26.09 -22.35 9.55
N GLY A 561 26.85 -22.85 10.53
CA GLY A 561 28.07 -22.21 11.02
C GLY A 561 29.11 -22.00 9.90
N ALA A 562 29.42 -23.04 9.13
CA ALA A 562 30.37 -22.93 8.02
C ALA A 562 29.88 -21.99 6.91
N TRP A 563 28.58 -21.98 6.62
CA TRP A 563 27.97 -21.08 5.64
C TRP A 563 28.06 -19.62 6.07
N ILE A 564 27.68 -19.29 7.31
CA ILE A 564 27.73 -17.91 7.79
C ILE A 564 29.17 -17.41 7.90
N THR A 565 30.12 -18.25 8.33
CA THR A 565 31.55 -17.91 8.33
C THR A 565 32.08 -17.61 6.92
N ALA A 566 31.60 -18.32 5.89
CA ALA A 566 31.97 -18.02 4.51
C ALA A 566 31.47 -16.63 4.08
N TRP A 567 30.23 -16.27 4.43
CA TRP A 567 29.68 -14.94 4.14
C TRP A 567 30.39 -13.84 4.92
N VAL A 568 30.65 -14.04 6.21
CA VAL A 568 31.41 -13.10 7.04
C VAL A 568 32.81 -12.85 6.46
N ARG A 569 33.49 -13.89 5.96
CA ARG A 569 34.79 -13.74 5.29
C ARG A 569 34.67 -12.91 4.01
N HIS A 570 33.65 -13.17 3.19
CA HIS A 570 33.40 -12.41 1.95
C HIS A 570 33.14 -10.93 2.24
N LEU A 571 32.26 -10.64 3.21
CA LEU A 571 31.96 -9.26 3.64
C LEU A 571 33.18 -8.58 4.26
N GLY A 572 33.99 -9.31 5.03
CA GLY A 572 35.25 -8.83 5.58
C GLY A 572 36.25 -8.41 4.51
N ALA A 573 36.31 -9.14 3.38
CA ALA A 573 37.13 -8.75 2.23
C ALA A 573 36.66 -7.43 1.57
N LYS A 574 35.42 -7.01 1.83
CA LYS A 574 34.85 -5.71 1.45
C LYS A 574 34.83 -4.68 2.58
N SER A 575 35.58 -4.92 3.67
CA SER A 575 35.62 -4.04 4.85
C SER A 575 34.28 -3.86 5.57
N ILE A 576 33.39 -4.84 5.47
CA ILE A 576 32.14 -4.91 6.24
C ILE A 576 32.36 -5.87 7.40
N SER A 577 32.28 -5.36 8.62
CA SER A 577 32.43 -6.15 9.83
C SER A 577 31.17 -7.00 10.11
N PRO A 578 31.29 -8.13 10.85
CA PRO A 578 30.16 -9.04 11.04
C PRO A 578 28.96 -8.40 11.75
N ASP A 579 29.21 -7.43 12.63
CA ASP A 579 28.21 -6.63 13.36
C ASP A 579 27.51 -5.57 12.50
N ARG A 580 27.80 -5.53 11.20
CA ARG A 580 27.04 -4.78 10.19
C ARG A 580 26.19 -5.70 9.31
N LEU A 581 26.14 -7.00 9.59
CA LEU A 581 25.22 -7.93 8.96
C LEU A 581 24.10 -8.27 9.97
N GLY A 582 22.88 -7.87 9.65
CA GLY A 582 21.69 -8.25 10.40
C GLY A 582 20.85 -9.27 9.62
N LEU A 583 20.36 -10.29 10.32
CA LEU A 583 19.57 -11.37 9.73
C LEU A 583 18.20 -11.42 10.39
N LEU A 584 17.15 -11.25 9.59
CA LEU A 584 15.80 -11.63 9.95
C LEU A 584 15.58 -13.07 9.53
N LEU A 585 15.36 -13.97 10.48
CA LEU A 585 15.22 -15.39 10.19
C LEU A 585 13.78 -15.68 9.78
N VAL A 586 12.80 -15.22 10.55
CA VAL A 586 11.38 -15.44 10.26
C VAL A 586 10.62 -14.12 10.36
N ASP A 587 9.93 -13.71 9.30
CA ASP A 587 9.13 -12.48 9.30
C ASP A 587 7.87 -12.64 10.16
N GLU A 588 7.67 -11.68 11.07
CA GLU A 588 6.49 -11.57 11.95
C GLU A 588 6.09 -12.90 12.67
N PRO A 589 6.98 -13.49 13.49
CA PRO A 589 6.70 -14.75 14.18
C PRO A 589 5.58 -14.58 15.22
N ARG A 590 4.69 -15.57 15.27
CA ARG A 590 3.45 -15.59 16.06
C ARG A 590 3.02 -16.97 16.55
N ALA A 591 3.88 -17.97 16.38
CA ALA A 591 3.62 -19.36 16.77
C ALA A 591 4.92 -20.04 17.22
N HIS A 592 4.81 -21.01 18.14
CA HIS A 592 5.97 -21.68 18.74
C HIS A 592 6.83 -22.42 17.73
N GLU A 593 6.24 -22.92 16.64
CA GLU A 593 6.99 -23.57 15.57
C GLU A 593 7.92 -22.60 14.85
N GLN A 594 7.54 -21.32 14.75
CA GLN A 594 8.39 -20.27 14.19
C GLN A 594 9.50 -19.90 15.18
N ASP A 595 9.16 -19.78 16.47
CA ASP A 595 10.14 -19.55 17.54
C ASP A 595 11.23 -20.64 17.54
N ASP A 596 10.84 -21.92 17.38
CA ASP A 596 11.77 -23.05 17.39
C ASP A 596 12.74 -23.01 16.20
N VAL A 597 12.30 -22.51 15.03
CA VAL A 597 13.17 -22.25 13.87
C VAL A 597 14.17 -21.14 14.19
N ILE A 598 13.70 -20.00 14.72
CA ILE A 598 14.55 -18.85 15.07
C ILE A 598 15.63 -19.28 16.06
N ILE A 599 15.25 -19.96 17.16
CA ILE A 599 16.16 -20.42 18.20
C ILE A 599 17.27 -21.32 17.62
N ALA A 600 16.91 -22.28 16.76
CA ALA A 600 17.86 -23.23 16.17
C ALA A 600 18.87 -22.53 15.25
N TRP A 601 18.39 -21.62 14.40
CA TRP A 601 19.22 -20.85 13.48
C TRP A 601 20.12 -19.85 14.21
N ALA A 602 19.56 -19.03 15.10
CA ALA A 602 20.28 -18.03 15.88
C ALA A 602 21.44 -18.65 16.66
N ARG A 603 21.19 -19.77 17.34
CA ARG A 603 22.24 -20.51 18.07
C ARG A 603 23.36 -21.02 17.18
N ALA A 604 23.02 -21.58 16.02
CA ALA A 604 24.01 -22.08 15.09
C ALA A 604 24.88 -20.94 14.52
N ILE A 605 24.26 -19.79 14.24
CA ILE A 605 24.94 -18.58 13.78
C ILE A 605 25.85 -18.03 14.88
N HIS A 606 25.34 -17.77 16.08
CA HIS A 606 26.13 -17.21 17.19
C HIS A 606 27.27 -18.12 17.64
N ALA A 607 27.11 -19.44 17.53
CA ALA A 607 28.18 -20.38 17.85
C ALA A 607 29.38 -20.27 16.90
N ALA A 608 29.15 -19.87 15.64
CA ALA A 608 30.21 -19.71 14.64
C ALA A 608 30.68 -18.25 14.52
N GLU A 609 29.74 -17.31 14.46
CA GLU A 609 29.96 -15.89 14.19
C GLU A 609 29.15 -15.02 15.18
N PRO A 610 29.58 -14.92 16.46
CA PRO A 610 28.81 -14.27 17.54
C PRO A 610 28.58 -12.77 17.36
N ARG A 611 29.19 -12.15 16.35
CA ARG A 611 29.01 -10.73 16.04
C ARG A 611 27.97 -10.48 14.95
N VAL A 612 27.51 -11.51 14.24
CA VAL A 612 26.39 -11.37 13.29
C VAL A 612 25.11 -11.13 14.09
N LEU A 613 24.34 -10.12 13.70
CA LEU A 613 23.16 -9.68 14.46
C LEU A 613 21.93 -10.51 14.07
N ILE A 614 21.26 -11.09 15.04
CA ILE A 614 19.93 -11.69 14.89
C ILE A 614 18.89 -10.62 15.20
N TRP A 615 18.04 -10.33 14.21
CA TRP A 615 17.00 -9.31 14.26
C TRP A 615 15.66 -9.99 14.08
N GLU A 616 14.70 -9.77 14.96
CA GLU A 616 13.36 -10.38 14.84
C GLU A 616 12.26 -9.38 15.21
N ASP A 617 11.10 -9.51 14.57
CA ASP A 617 9.92 -8.66 14.72
C ASP A 617 8.65 -9.43 15.13
N PRO A 618 8.65 -10.11 16.29
CA PRO A 618 7.51 -10.91 16.75
C PRO A 618 6.22 -10.11 16.90
N ILE A 619 5.11 -10.67 16.40
CA ILE A 619 3.76 -10.07 16.41
C ILE A 619 2.76 -10.87 17.25
N TYR A 620 3.23 -11.51 18.32
CA TYR A 620 2.32 -12.08 19.33
C TYR A 620 1.40 -10.99 19.89
N ALA A 621 0.09 -11.24 19.90
CA ALA A 621 -0.89 -10.31 20.49
C ALA A 621 -0.59 -10.06 21.98
N LYS A 622 -0.10 -11.10 22.67
CA LYS A 622 0.51 -11.01 23.99
C LYS A 622 1.95 -11.52 23.89
N PRO A 623 2.96 -10.64 23.93
CA PRO A 623 4.36 -11.03 23.76
C PRO A 623 4.85 -12.13 24.72
N GLN A 624 4.23 -12.26 25.90
CA GLN A 624 4.53 -13.30 26.88
C GLN A 624 4.18 -14.73 26.41
N GLU A 625 3.36 -14.87 25.37
CA GLU A 625 2.99 -16.17 24.79
C GLU A 625 4.09 -16.74 23.89
N GLY A 626 5.00 -15.89 23.38
CA GLY A 626 6.19 -16.32 22.66
C GLY A 626 7.20 -16.99 23.59
N ARG A 627 8.02 -17.89 23.06
CA ARG A 627 9.05 -18.57 23.85
C ARG A 627 10.11 -17.56 24.32
N ALA A 628 10.34 -17.50 25.64
CA ALA A 628 11.39 -16.65 26.23
C ALA A 628 12.78 -16.87 25.60
N GLU A 629 13.06 -18.10 25.17
CA GLU A 629 14.31 -18.49 24.51
C GLU A 629 14.49 -17.88 23.12
N MET A 630 13.41 -17.63 22.37
CA MET A 630 13.47 -16.93 21.09
C MET A 630 13.93 -15.49 21.32
N TYR A 631 13.28 -14.77 22.24
CA TYR A 631 13.67 -13.40 22.56
C TYR A 631 15.10 -13.27 23.11
N ALA A 632 15.57 -14.28 23.85
CA ALA A 632 16.93 -14.32 24.39
C ALA A 632 18.00 -14.65 23.31
N ALA A 633 17.60 -15.29 22.21
CA ALA A 633 18.49 -15.61 21.10
C ALA A 633 18.64 -14.46 20.10
N CYS A 634 17.81 -13.41 20.20
CA CYS A 634 17.87 -12.24 19.34
C CYS A 634 18.79 -11.16 19.93
N ASP A 635 19.58 -10.50 19.08
CA ASP A 635 20.36 -9.32 19.45
C ASP A 635 19.50 -8.05 19.39
N ILE A 636 18.60 -8.00 18.41
CA ILE A 636 17.69 -6.90 18.15
C ILE A 636 16.25 -7.42 18.11
N LEU A 637 15.38 -6.79 18.89
CA LEU A 637 13.94 -6.98 18.81
C LEU A 637 13.30 -5.73 18.25
N CYS A 638 12.45 -5.91 17.24
CA CYS A 638 11.77 -4.81 16.56
C CYS A 638 10.25 -4.95 16.67
N PRO A 639 9.64 -4.58 17.81
CA PRO A 639 8.18 -4.63 17.93
C PRO A 639 7.45 -3.72 16.94
N ASN A 640 6.28 -4.20 16.51
CA ASN A 640 5.35 -3.44 15.68
C ASN A 640 4.77 -2.27 16.49
N ARG A 641 5.05 -1.03 16.07
CA ARG A 641 4.59 0.18 16.78
C ARG A 641 3.07 0.29 16.87
N PRO A 642 2.26 0.03 15.81
CA PRO A 642 0.80 -0.02 15.93
C PRO A 642 0.31 -1.01 17.01
N MET A 643 0.92 -2.20 17.11
CA MET A 643 0.61 -3.14 18.20
C MET A 643 1.02 -2.59 19.56
N TRP A 644 2.18 -1.94 19.66
CA TRP A 644 2.60 -1.28 20.90
C TRP A 644 1.60 -0.24 21.39
N LEU A 645 1.13 0.63 20.49
CA LEU A 645 0.17 1.70 20.83
C LEU A 645 -1.19 1.15 21.25
N SER A 646 -1.62 0.02 20.69
CA SER A 646 -2.91 -0.61 21.00
C SER A 646 -2.85 -1.61 22.17
N GLY A 647 -1.70 -2.23 22.40
CA GLY A 647 -1.48 -3.25 23.44
C GLY A 647 -1.28 -2.68 24.85
N GLY A 648 -1.05 -1.36 24.98
CA GLY A 648 -0.94 -0.68 26.26
C GLY A 648 0.30 -1.07 27.08
N ASN A 649 0.25 -0.82 28.38
CA ASN A 649 1.42 -0.95 29.27
C ASN A 649 1.97 -2.37 29.34
N GLU A 650 1.13 -3.41 29.32
CA GLU A 650 1.59 -4.80 29.39
C GLU A 650 2.46 -5.18 28.18
N PHE A 651 2.09 -4.72 26.99
CA PHE A 651 2.88 -4.90 25.78
C PHE A 651 4.21 -4.13 25.87
N ALA A 652 4.14 -2.86 26.29
CA ALA A 652 5.31 -1.99 26.42
C ALA A 652 6.32 -2.53 27.46
N ASP A 653 5.85 -2.90 28.65
CA ASP A 653 6.66 -3.35 29.77
C ASP A 653 7.42 -4.63 29.43
N PHE A 654 6.82 -5.53 28.63
CA PHE A 654 7.49 -6.73 28.14
C PHE A 654 8.76 -6.40 27.35
N TYR A 655 8.66 -5.56 26.33
CA TYR A 655 9.81 -5.22 25.48
C TYR A 655 10.82 -4.34 26.21
N LEU A 656 10.36 -3.44 27.09
CA LEU A 656 11.26 -2.70 27.98
C LEU A 656 12.03 -3.63 28.93
N ASP A 657 11.43 -4.77 29.32
CA ASP A 657 12.14 -5.80 30.06
C ASP A 657 13.19 -6.52 29.22
N GLN A 658 12.86 -6.87 27.97
CA GLN A 658 13.85 -7.42 27.03
C GLN A 658 15.06 -6.48 26.88
N GLN A 659 14.81 -5.16 26.79
CA GLN A 659 15.87 -4.16 26.72
C GLN A 659 16.75 -4.15 27.98
N ARG A 660 16.15 -4.21 29.18
CA ARG A 660 16.89 -4.30 30.45
C ARG A 660 17.76 -5.57 30.53
N GLN A 661 17.34 -6.64 29.86
CA GLN A 661 18.10 -7.88 29.76
C GLN A 661 19.14 -7.88 28.62
N GLY A 662 19.44 -6.71 28.04
CA GLY A 662 20.55 -6.52 27.10
C GLY A 662 20.18 -6.54 25.62
N ARG A 663 18.90 -6.74 25.26
CA ARG A 663 18.45 -6.70 23.87
C ARG A 663 18.39 -5.25 23.36
N THR A 664 18.76 -5.05 22.11
CA THR A 664 18.54 -3.76 21.45
C THR A 664 17.10 -3.67 20.98
N LEU A 665 16.42 -2.55 21.23
CA LEU A 665 15.10 -2.30 20.66
C LEU A 665 15.19 -1.46 19.39
N GLN A 666 14.34 -1.79 18.43
CA GLN A 666 14.01 -0.99 17.25
C GLN A 666 12.48 -0.96 17.11
N LEU A 667 11.94 -0.09 16.26
CA LEU A 667 10.50 -0.08 15.98
C LEU A 667 10.26 -0.18 14.49
N TYR A 668 9.22 -0.90 14.10
CA TYR A 668 8.71 -0.86 12.74
C TYR A 668 7.22 -0.58 12.68
N SER A 669 6.74 -0.09 11.54
CA SER A 669 5.32 0.07 11.26
C SER A 669 4.92 -0.56 9.91
N CYS A 670 3.81 -1.31 9.91
CA CYS A 670 3.29 -2.08 8.77
C CYS A 670 1.76 -1.93 8.57
N SER A 671 1.19 -0.75 8.84
CA SER A 671 -0.21 -0.46 8.52
C SER A 671 -0.39 -0.05 7.06
N GLY A 672 -1.59 -0.23 6.51
CA GLY A 672 -1.96 0.26 5.20
C GLY A 672 -3.47 0.48 5.05
N PRO A 673 -3.91 1.15 3.97
CA PRO A 673 -3.06 1.74 2.91
C PRO A 673 -2.32 3.00 3.36
N ALA A 674 -1.08 3.16 2.89
CA ALA A 674 -0.16 4.21 3.30
C ALA A 674 -0.68 5.63 3.08
N ARG A 675 -1.52 5.84 2.05
CA ARG A 675 -2.09 7.17 1.73
C ARG A 675 -3.04 7.70 2.78
N LEU A 676 -3.66 6.83 3.58
CA LEU A 676 -4.63 7.23 4.61
C LEU A 676 -3.98 7.41 5.98
N LEU A 677 -2.72 6.98 6.12
CA LEU A 677 -1.93 7.15 7.33
C LEU A 677 -1.37 8.57 7.39
N ASP A 678 -1.31 9.10 8.60
CA ASP A 678 -0.87 10.45 8.87
C ASP A 678 0.66 10.58 8.74
N PRO A 679 1.18 11.45 7.85
CA PRO A 679 2.62 11.72 7.76
C PRO A 679 3.23 12.04 9.13
N TYR A 680 2.54 12.84 9.95
CA TYR A 680 3.02 13.24 11.27
C TYR A 680 3.02 12.09 12.28
N SER A 681 1.85 11.59 12.70
CA SER A 681 1.77 10.61 13.79
C SER A 681 2.24 9.20 13.42
N TYR A 682 2.09 8.76 12.17
CA TYR A 682 2.54 7.44 11.75
C TYR A 682 4.04 7.40 11.44
N TYR A 683 4.53 8.33 10.61
CA TYR A 683 5.92 8.33 10.16
C TYR A 683 6.83 9.18 11.05
N ARG A 684 6.54 10.48 11.20
CA ARG A 684 7.44 11.41 11.91
C ARG A 684 7.62 11.05 13.39
N LEU A 685 6.52 10.73 14.09
CA LEU A 685 6.55 10.42 15.52
C LEU A 685 7.16 9.06 15.86
N GLN A 686 7.46 8.19 14.90
CA GLN A 686 8.11 6.91 15.19
C GLN A 686 9.51 7.12 15.79
N ALA A 687 10.29 8.07 15.27
CA ALA A 687 11.62 8.36 15.80
C ALA A 687 11.57 9.00 17.20
N TRP A 688 10.56 9.81 17.49
CA TRP A 688 10.29 10.31 18.84
C TRP A 688 9.97 9.17 19.81
N HIS A 689 9.17 8.19 19.37
CA HIS A 689 8.91 6.97 20.15
C HIS A 689 10.18 6.16 20.35
N CYS A 690 11.01 5.98 19.30
CA CYS A 690 12.30 5.33 19.44
C CYS A 690 13.15 6.01 20.52
N ARG A 691 13.18 7.34 20.54
CA ARG A 691 13.91 8.08 21.56
C ARG A 691 13.35 7.85 22.98
N GLN A 692 12.03 7.87 23.15
CA GLN A 692 11.36 7.66 24.45
C GLN A 692 11.78 6.33 25.08
N ILE A 693 11.85 5.27 24.28
CA ILE A 693 12.20 3.92 24.75
C ILE A 693 13.68 3.56 24.52
N ARG A 694 14.53 4.50 24.10
CA ARG A 694 15.95 4.28 23.76
C ARG A 694 16.18 3.21 22.68
N ALA A 695 15.25 3.07 21.75
CA ALA A 695 15.42 2.25 20.57
C ALA A 695 16.38 2.91 19.55
N THR A 696 17.11 2.10 18.80
CA THR A 696 18.20 2.54 17.92
C THR A 696 17.84 2.58 16.44
N GLY A 697 16.62 2.19 16.09
CA GLY A 697 16.18 2.11 14.69
C GLY A 697 14.69 2.29 14.48
N SER A 698 14.34 2.77 13.28
CA SER A 698 13.00 3.09 12.81
C SER A 698 12.82 2.50 11.41
N PHE A 699 11.97 1.47 11.32
CA PHE A 699 11.75 0.70 10.10
C PHE A 699 10.31 0.83 9.61
N PHE A 700 10.13 0.57 8.32
CA PHE A 700 8.82 0.56 7.66
C PHE A 700 8.72 -0.67 6.78
N TRP A 701 7.54 -1.28 6.71
CA TRP A 701 7.29 -2.50 5.94
C TRP A 701 7.97 -2.50 4.56
N ALA A 702 7.63 -1.52 3.72
CA ALA A 702 8.22 -1.41 2.40
C ALA A 702 8.20 0.01 1.85
N PHE A 703 9.29 0.37 1.16
CA PHE A 703 9.42 1.63 0.44
C PHE A 703 8.92 1.55 -1.00
N SER A 704 8.77 0.34 -1.57
CA SER A 704 8.31 0.17 -2.94
C SER A 704 6.92 -0.42 -3.06
N ASP A 705 6.44 -1.25 -2.10
CA ASP A 705 5.21 -2.03 -2.25
C ASP A 705 3.95 -1.23 -2.64
N THR A 706 3.64 -1.28 -3.93
CA THR A 706 2.50 -0.61 -4.54
C THR A 706 1.20 -1.41 -4.45
N ALA A 707 1.22 -2.57 -3.76
CA ALA A 707 0.10 -3.51 -3.68
C ALA A 707 -0.46 -3.91 -5.07
N GLY A 708 0.46 -4.14 -6.01
CA GLY A 708 0.15 -4.71 -7.34
C GLY A 708 -0.46 -3.74 -8.35
N ALA A 709 -0.50 -2.43 -8.07
CA ALA A 709 -1.03 -1.42 -9.00
C ALA A 709 -0.08 -0.22 -9.16
N PRO A 710 -0.23 0.62 -10.20
CA PRO A 710 0.50 1.89 -10.30
C PRO A 710 0.11 2.85 -9.17
N CYS A 711 1.10 3.49 -8.50
CA CYS A 711 0.82 4.44 -7.41
C CYS A 711 -0.02 5.65 -7.84
N TRP A 712 -0.07 5.96 -9.13
CA TRP A 712 -0.85 7.06 -9.69
C TRP A 712 -2.26 6.65 -10.12
N ASN A 713 -2.62 5.36 -10.05
CA ASN A 713 -3.96 4.86 -10.28
C ASN A 713 -4.26 3.72 -9.30
N GLU A 714 -4.54 4.08 -8.05
CA GLU A 714 -4.78 3.10 -6.98
C GLU A 714 -6.08 2.31 -7.14
N TYR A 715 -6.99 2.72 -8.04
CA TYR A 715 -8.22 1.97 -8.27
C TYR A 715 -7.96 0.55 -8.76
N ALA A 716 -6.87 0.35 -9.50
CA ALA A 716 -6.43 -0.97 -9.95
C ALA A 716 -5.94 -1.87 -8.79
N SER A 717 -5.64 -1.30 -7.61
CA SER A 717 -5.31 -2.06 -6.39
C SER A 717 -6.56 -2.46 -5.62
N THR A 718 -6.51 -3.61 -4.95
CA THR A 718 -7.55 -4.10 -4.03
C THR A 718 -7.47 -3.46 -2.65
N VAL A 719 -6.27 -3.24 -2.13
CA VAL A 719 -6.03 -2.76 -0.74
C VAL A 719 -5.36 -1.38 -0.69
N GLY A 720 -4.74 -0.92 -1.77
CA GLY A 720 -3.98 0.33 -1.83
C GLY A 720 -2.51 0.13 -1.45
N PRO A 721 -1.62 1.06 -1.85
CA PRO A 721 -0.18 0.88 -1.67
C PRO A 721 0.25 0.97 -0.21
N TYR A 722 1.31 0.25 0.15
CA TYR A 722 2.01 0.38 1.44
C TYR A 722 3.21 1.33 1.35
N THR A 723 3.64 1.68 0.13
CA THR A 723 4.76 2.59 -0.07
C THR A 723 4.43 4.06 0.30
N PRO A 724 5.32 4.76 1.03
CA PRO A 724 5.25 6.21 1.24
C PRO A 724 5.64 7.04 -0.01
N VAL A 725 6.05 6.39 -1.10
CA VAL A 725 6.53 6.98 -2.36
C VAL A 725 5.48 6.82 -3.46
N TYR A 726 5.48 7.73 -4.43
CA TYR A 726 4.75 7.58 -5.69
C TYR A 726 5.69 7.08 -6.78
N LEU A 727 5.57 5.80 -7.12
CA LEU A 727 6.35 5.14 -8.15
C LEU A 727 5.57 5.07 -9.47
N ASP A 728 6.28 5.30 -10.57
CA ASP A 728 5.87 4.81 -11.89
C ASP A 728 7.04 4.07 -12.56
N GLU A 729 6.89 3.73 -13.84
CA GLU A 729 7.90 2.98 -14.60
C GLU A 729 9.30 3.61 -14.53
N LYS A 730 9.39 4.95 -14.46
CA LYS A 730 10.66 5.70 -14.58
C LYS A 730 10.91 6.70 -13.46
N ALA A 731 9.86 7.20 -12.82
CA ALA A 731 9.92 8.29 -11.86
C ALA A 731 9.66 7.81 -10.43
N VAL A 732 10.32 8.51 -9.51
CA VAL A 732 10.21 8.34 -8.06
C VAL A 732 9.86 9.69 -7.47
N VAL A 733 8.61 9.86 -7.05
CA VAL A 733 8.10 11.12 -6.51
C VAL A 733 7.84 10.96 -5.01
N ALA A 734 8.34 11.90 -4.20
CA ALA A 734 8.10 11.89 -2.77
C ALA A 734 6.60 12.03 -2.46
N GLY A 735 6.13 11.34 -1.43
CA GLY A 735 4.94 11.73 -0.71
C GLY A 735 5.31 12.51 0.56
N LYS A 736 4.35 13.21 1.17
CA LYS A 736 4.54 13.81 2.52
C LYS A 736 5.08 12.80 3.54
N ALA A 737 4.67 11.53 3.43
CA ALA A 737 5.16 10.46 4.27
C ALA A 737 6.69 10.29 4.22
N MET A 738 7.32 10.40 3.04
CA MET A 738 8.79 10.31 2.92
C MET A 738 9.51 11.52 3.51
N GLU A 739 8.96 12.72 3.37
CA GLU A 739 9.53 13.91 4.00
C GLU A 739 9.37 13.85 5.53
N ALA A 740 8.27 13.27 6.02
CA ALA A 740 8.08 12.99 7.44
C ALA A 740 9.09 11.98 7.99
N ILE A 741 9.44 10.93 7.22
CA ILE A 741 10.52 10.01 7.58
C ILE A 741 11.83 10.78 7.69
N ARG A 742 12.17 11.64 6.72
CA ARG A 742 13.40 12.44 6.77
C ARG A 742 13.45 13.33 8.03
N GLU A 743 12.39 14.10 8.28
CA GLU A 743 12.33 14.96 9.48
C GLU A 743 12.33 14.15 10.78
N SER A 744 11.82 12.91 10.78
CA SER A 744 11.88 12.02 11.96
C SER A 744 13.32 11.73 12.38
N VAL A 745 14.22 11.53 11.40
CA VAL A 745 15.62 11.25 11.68
C VAL A 745 16.30 12.48 12.27
N GLU A 746 16.05 13.64 11.68
CA GLU A 746 16.60 14.91 12.17
C GLU A 746 16.09 15.23 13.57
N ASP A 747 14.81 14.95 13.84
CA ASP A 747 14.21 15.07 15.17
C ASP A 747 14.93 14.19 16.21
N TYR A 748 15.27 12.95 15.86
CA TYR A 748 16.05 12.06 16.72
C TYR A 748 17.46 12.59 16.99
N GLU A 749 18.12 13.14 15.96
CA GLU A 749 19.49 13.65 16.07
C GLU A 749 19.60 14.85 17.02
N TYR A 750 18.54 15.65 17.22
CA TYR A 750 18.57 16.71 18.24
C TYR A 750 18.87 16.18 19.64
N PHE A 751 18.34 15.01 20.00
CA PHE A 751 18.62 14.38 21.30
C PHE A 751 20.08 13.95 21.41
N VAL A 752 20.65 13.45 20.32
CA VAL A 752 22.06 13.02 20.25
C VAL A 752 22.98 14.22 20.38
N MET A 753 22.71 15.27 19.60
CA MET A 753 23.44 16.53 19.62
C MET A 753 23.38 17.18 21.00
N LEU A 754 22.18 17.26 21.60
CA LEU A 754 22.00 17.91 22.90
C LEU A 754 22.67 17.13 24.04
N ARG A 755 22.60 15.79 24.02
CA ARG A 755 23.35 14.95 24.98
C ARG A 755 24.84 15.22 24.89
N ALA A 756 25.40 15.16 23.68
CA ALA A 756 26.83 15.37 23.46
C ALA A 756 27.27 16.79 23.85
N ALA A 757 26.45 17.81 23.56
CA ALA A 757 26.70 19.18 23.97
C ALA A 757 26.67 19.35 25.50
N ALA A 758 25.66 18.78 26.17
CA ALA A 758 25.54 18.82 27.63
C ALA A 758 26.70 18.12 28.33
N ASP A 759 27.15 16.97 27.82
CA ASP A 759 28.30 16.24 28.40
C ASP A 759 29.60 17.04 28.26
N ARG A 760 29.84 17.67 27.10
CA ARG A 760 31.00 18.58 26.91
C ARG A 760 30.93 19.79 27.84
N ALA A 761 29.77 20.43 27.94
CA ALA A 761 29.56 21.59 28.80
C ALA A 761 29.74 21.24 30.29
N ARG A 762 29.28 20.04 30.72
CA ARG A 762 29.52 19.52 32.07
C ARG A 762 31.01 19.32 32.34
N ALA A 763 31.73 18.71 31.40
CA ALA A 763 33.17 18.50 31.51
C ALA A 763 33.95 19.84 31.55
N ALA A 764 33.45 20.88 30.89
CA ALA A 764 34.03 22.22 30.88
C ALA A 764 33.61 23.09 32.08
N GLY A 765 32.77 22.60 32.99
CA GLY A 765 32.32 23.35 34.17
C GLY A 765 31.36 24.51 33.86
N VAL A 766 30.61 24.43 32.75
CA VAL A 766 29.62 25.44 32.34
C VAL A 766 28.46 25.51 33.36
N ASP A 767 27.83 26.68 33.42
CA ASP A 767 26.66 27.02 34.23
C ASP A 767 25.65 25.87 34.43
N GLN A 768 25.30 25.58 35.68
CA GLN A 768 24.39 24.49 36.04
C GLN A 768 22.96 24.69 35.50
N LEU A 769 22.50 25.93 35.32
CA LEU A 769 21.12 26.18 34.89
C LEU A 769 20.85 25.76 33.45
N ILE A 770 21.80 26.00 32.52
CA ILE A 770 21.65 25.58 31.12
C ILE A 770 21.74 24.05 31.00
N LEU A 771 22.57 23.40 31.82
CA LEU A 771 22.63 21.95 31.91
C LEU A 771 21.32 21.35 32.43
N VAL A 772 20.67 21.97 33.41
CA VAL A 772 19.33 21.55 33.89
C VAL A 772 18.29 21.66 32.78
N LYS A 773 18.28 22.75 31.99
CA LYS A 773 17.38 22.89 30.83
C LYS A 773 17.62 21.79 29.80
N ALA A 774 18.88 21.50 29.47
CA ALA A 774 19.25 20.44 28.53
C ALA A 774 18.78 19.07 29.00
N GLU A 775 19.05 18.72 30.27
CA GLU A 775 18.61 17.45 30.85
C GLU A 775 17.09 17.32 30.90
N THR A 776 16.38 18.41 31.20
CA THR A 776 14.91 18.44 31.19
C THR A 776 14.36 18.11 29.81
N LEU A 777 14.87 18.76 28.75
CA LEU A 777 14.46 18.45 27.37
C LEU A 777 14.76 16.99 26.99
N LEU A 778 15.94 16.50 27.33
CA LEU A 778 16.34 15.12 27.01
C LEU A 778 15.48 14.05 27.70
N GLN A 779 14.81 14.40 28.79
CA GLN A 779 13.93 13.52 29.57
C GLN A 779 12.46 13.65 29.18
N GLN A 780 11.97 14.87 28.92
CA GLN A 780 10.53 15.14 28.82
C GLN A 780 10.03 15.33 27.39
N ALA A 781 10.85 15.85 26.47
CA ALA A 781 10.36 16.32 25.16
C ALA A 781 9.68 15.21 24.34
N ALA A 782 10.21 13.97 24.38
CA ALA A 782 9.58 12.86 23.67
C ALA A 782 8.19 12.53 24.23
N THR A 783 8.02 12.54 25.55
CA THR A 783 6.72 12.35 26.20
C THR A 783 5.78 13.49 25.87
N ASP A 784 6.22 14.75 25.94
CA ASP A 784 5.39 15.92 25.60
C ASP A 784 4.85 15.87 24.16
N VAL A 785 5.63 15.33 23.22
CA VAL A 785 5.24 15.12 21.83
C VAL A 785 4.27 13.95 21.68
N LEU A 786 4.55 12.82 22.31
CA LEU A 786 3.78 11.58 22.13
C LEU A 786 2.45 11.58 22.91
N ASP A 787 2.36 12.35 24.00
CA ASP A 787 1.14 12.54 24.79
C ASP A 787 0.28 13.71 24.29
N ALA A 788 0.72 14.41 23.24
CA ALA A 788 -0.07 15.47 22.61
C ALA A 788 -1.43 14.93 22.12
N GLN A 789 -2.44 15.81 22.13
CA GLN A 789 -3.81 15.41 21.82
C GLN A 789 -3.91 14.69 20.47
N GLY A 790 -4.32 13.42 20.51
CA GLY A 790 -4.53 12.60 19.31
C GLY A 790 -3.26 12.06 18.64
N ALA A 791 -2.06 12.22 19.22
CA ALA A 791 -0.78 11.78 18.65
C ALA A 791 -0.69 10.26 18.44
N GLY A 792 -1.39 9.46 19.24
CA GLY A 792 -1.50 8.00 19.06
C GLY A 792 -2.42 7.56 17.92
N ASN A 793 -3.23 8.45 17.36
CA ASN A 793 -4.13 8.11 16.25
C ASN A 793 -3.43 8.24 14.90
N LEU A 794 -3.17 7.10 14.28
CA LEU A 794 -2.37 6.98 13.06
C LEU A 794 -3.09 7.41 11.77
N MET A 795 -4.42 7.64 11.80
CA MET A 795 -5.20 8.00 10.61
C MET A 795 -5.12 9.49 10.31
N TRP A 796 -4.81 9.87 9.07
CA TRP A 796 -4.51 11.27 8.71
C TRP A 796 -5.64 12.26 9.03
N HIS A 797 -6.88 11.92 8.69
CA HIS A 797 -8.00 12.85 8.84
C HIS A 797 -8.56 12.94 10.27
N SER A 798 -8.00 12.19 11.23
CA SER A 798 -8.40 12.33 12.63
C SER A 798 -7.86 13.63 13.23
N PRO A 799 -8.68 14.39 14.00
CA PRO A 799 -8.25 15.57 14.72
C PRO A 799 -7.09 15.26 15.68
N LYS A 800 -6.02 16.04 15.62
CA LYS A 800 -4.86 15.95 16.51
C LYS A 800 -3.96 17.17 16.41
N ASP A 801 -3.11 17.36 17.42
CA ASP A 801 -2.07 18.38 17.43
C ASP A 801 -0.84 17.90 16.65
N ARG A 802 -0.54 18.59 15.53
CA ARG A 802 0.63 18.34 14.68
C ARG A 802 1.74 19.37 14.86
N THR A 803 1.64 20.22 15.87
CA THR A 803 2.58 21.34 16.10
C THR A 803 3.62 21.02 17.17
N ARG A 804 3.36 20.00 18.01
CA ARG A 804 4.16 19.76 19.20
C ARG A 804 5.61 19.34 18.92
N ALA A 805 5.86 18.50 17.92
CA ALA A 805 7.22 18.12 17.54
C ALA A 805 8.04 19.34 17.07
N ASP A 806 7.40 20.26 16.33
CA ASP A 806 8.02 21.51 15.89
C ASP A 806 8.33 22.43 17.08
N ALA A 807 7.40 22.55 18.04
CA ALA A 807 7.64 23.34 19.25
C ALA A 807 8.82 22.80 20.07
N GLU A 808 8.90 21.49 20.27
CA GLU A 808 9.99 20.89 21.03
C GLU A 808 11.34 20.98 20.29
N ARG A 809 11.39 20.68 18.99
CA ARG A 809 12.65 20.79 18.23
C ARG A 809 13.21 22.22 18.18
N ILE A 810 12.36 23.24 18.21
CA ILE A 810 12.80 24.64 18.33
C ILE A 810 13.47 24.88 19.70
N ARG A 811 12.91 24.34 20.79
CA ARG A 811 13.54 24.41 22.12
C ARG A 811 14.90 23.70 22.14
N PHE A 812 15.05 22.58 21.41
CA PHE A 812 16.36 21.93 21.23
C PHE A 812 17.37 22.88 20.54
N LEU A 813 16.98 23.51 19.43
CA LEU A 813 17.84 24.45 18.70
C LEU A 813 18.29 25.64 19.58
N GLU A 814 17.38 26.19 20.38
CA GLU A 814 17.67 27.28 21.32
C GLU A 814 18.69 26.84 22.39
N VAL A 815 18.43 25.74 23.09
CA VAL A 815 19.33 25.25 24.16
C VAL A 815 20.68 24.80 23.60
N LEU A 816 20.71 24.17 22.43
CA LEU A 816 21.95 23.81 21.74
C LEU A 816 22.78 25.05 21.41
N SER A 817 22.15 26.13 20.95
CA SER A 817 22.83 27.38 20.62
C SER A 817 23.38 28.06 21.86
N ASP A 818 22.60 28.10 22.95
CA ASP A 818 23.03 28.63 24.25
C ASP A 818 24.25 27.88 24.81
N LEU A 819 24.31 26.55 24.64
CA LEU A 819 25.45 25.72 25.03
C LEU A 819 26.68 25.93 24.13
N ALA A 820 26.50 26.29 22.85
CA ALA A 820 27.60 26.52 21.93
C ALA A 820 28.28 27.89 22.10
N HIS A 821 27.58 28.86 22.71
CA HIS A 821 28.10 30.21 22.97
C HIS A 821 28.86 30.36 24.29
N ARG A 822 28.96 29.29 25.09
CA ARG A 822 29.63 29.26 26.40
C ARG A 822 30.74 28.22 26.40
#